data_AF-A0A1V8T5E3-F1
#
_entry.id   AF-A0A1V8T5E3-F1
#
_cell.length_a   1.000
_cell.length_b   1.000
_cell.length_c   1.000
_cell.angle_alpha   90.00
_cell.angle_beta   90.00
_cell.angle_gamma   90.00
#
_symmetry.space_group_name_H-M   'P 1'
#
loop_
_entity.id
_entity.type
_entity.pdbx_description
1 polymer ?
#
loop_
_entity_poly.entity_id
_entity_poly.type
_entity_poly.pdbx_seq_one_letter_code
_entity_poly.pdbx_strand_id
1 'polypeptide(L)'
;MLFAFHDWRRTGGWGWWAAVVVGLGLVREGKGQLNNETSPTSQFRSRPDLHPPILNITILDPLRVSPGYNFIAPYRNVDPGPYIYDNVGNLVWSGAGSSGPKTAHAPRPCDYRGEVHLCYFQGEQHQGFARGHGVIMDKHYRIVKTVESSGAGASSDMHEFKITPFSNGTSALMTVYQPRQYDLTTNPRFNVRHGMGWIVEGVFQEVEIETGRVIFEWRSLDHVDPGESWTMPSSTDTSGDGLHEQSPWDYFHLNSIDKNMDGDYLLSARHVSAMYKISGVDGHIMWQLGGANPTFQQTNFNFSYQHHARWVSEDATHTVMSFYDNASNTFNKTGEFSHGWIILLDHVNNTASMVKEWGAPEPEGGLLSGSQGNLQLLPNGGAHIGWGEHAYFSEHDTDGNVVLYAKVADRLSNVMIYRSGKYNWTAQPLTKPAMWAFSRLGSEESGMHVWVSWNGATEVRGWNFFAGNSSTGPWKYIGNATKPGFETEFTSGKVWPWSYAEALDFSGAVLERSVIQRTFVPSPSLLPFCNNRGCDLSEKTPENLTVAYETSWPVDAKWLSPNRGFDTSHYYQDSPLALIRHTWVFTFAWIVLGLAFLSGGVWGGMRALQHPKRSSSLRKDTQLGNYAEAWRPSRGRNVVETLQGRVGEREMEGDWTDEDGTYYNGLRPQRSPGLGDRRPSLHRRTPSSKNIWPTEVQVDAPILELPPGASTPNLERAAQGDPIIRLAPPPESPGWANMPNKPQLAILAGSRFVDFFQMAALQTYMVHQLRSFDPSLPDATISQQAGVLQGAFTAAQIVTSILWGRAADRPTVGRKMVLVIGLIGTALGCIGVGFSTTYKQAVFWRLLCGAINGTVGSARTMVAEVTPKPWHPRAFLLLPAAFNVANVAGPILSGLVSEPFDNLPNLFGVGGTFGGVEGVLWMKRYPYAIANLMSTVLLLGEALLVHYFLDETLKGKRPFDMSSLNPMNFLSNTMSTLQSARSHGYRKLAFHDSSSDGLFSQDPDHELDHLPSHPEKSSYHPPTPPRLPFSRIWTPNVLWTLLSIAIFDFHMGAFANLWILFLATPREFVPENESDMDIKPRSAFKFASGLAFPPPTIGFAMAIIGFIGVALQFLLLILFPMAYVLAPYIALIPSSSPSPLPASGTLIWLGISSVLLLQVSARTFALPATIILLNNSSPHPSVLATIHGLGQTCSATFRTLGPILAGWWYGIWMERGVVGMAWWIVGFVAALGVGSSWGVRNGSGHEILLAGEEKEGEGGSGDGR
;
A
#
# COMPACT_ATOMS: atom_id res chain seq x y z
N MET A 1 -37.40 -26.65 -7.86
CA MET A 1 -37.97 -25.35 -8.29
C MET A 1 -37.24 -24.94 -9.58
N LEU A 2 -37.83 -25.13 -10.76
CA LEU A 2 -37.14 -24.90 -12.05
C LEU A 2 -37.76 -23.81 -12.94
N PHE A 3 -38.90 -23.22 -12.55
CA PHE A 3 -39.59 -22.19 -13.33
C PHE A 3 -39.21 -20.74 -12.97
N ALA A 4 -38.39 -20.51 -11.93
CA ALA A 4 -38.07 -19.16 -11.44
C ALA A 4 -36.96 -18.43 -12.25
N PHE A 5 -36.25 -19.12 -13.14
CA PHE A 5 -35.06 -18.56 -13.82
C PHE A 5 -35.37 -17.66 -15.03
N HIS A 6 -36.57 -17.72 -15.61
CA HIS A 6 -36.86 -17.03 -16.87
C HIS A 6 -37.20 -15.54 -16.71
N ASP A 7 -37.73 -15.11 -15.55
CA ASP A 7 -38.20 -13.73 -15.34
C ASP A 7 -37.17 -12.80 -14.68
N TRP A 8 -36.10 -13.38 -14.09
CA TRP A 8 -35.01 -12.64 -13.43
C TRP A 8 -34.14 -11.79 -14.40
N ARG A 9 -34.49 -11.73 -15.70
CA ARG A 9 -33.91 -10.79 -16.68
C ARG A 9 -34.71 -9.50 -16.88
N ARG A 10 -35.93 -9.36 -16.35
CA ARG A 10 -36.78 -8.17 -16.58
C ARG A 10 -36.86 -7.19 -15.40
N THR A 11 -36.55 -7.63 -14.18
CA THR A 11 -36.83 -6.87 -12.94
C THR A 11 -35.58 -6.30 -12.26
N GLY A 12 -34.73 -5.59 -13.02
CA GLY A 12 -33.84 -4.53 -12.48
C GLY A 12 -32.84 -4.87 -11.36
N GLY A 13 -32.55 -6.14 -11.09
CA GLY A 13 -31.87 -6.60 -9.86
C GLY A 13 -30.47 -6.05 -9.57
N TRP A 14 -29.83 -5.37 -10.54
CA TRP A 14 -28.54 -4.71 -10.36
C TRP A 14 -28.62 -3.37 -9.63
N GLY A 15 -29.79 -2.71 -9.58
CA GLY A 15 -29.95 -1.38 -8.98
C GLY A 15 -29.56 -1.31 -7.50
N TRP A 16 -29.82 -2.38 -6.74
CA TRP A 16 -29.47 -2.45 -5.31
C TRP A 16 -27.97 -2.61 -5.05
N TRP A 17 -27.21 -3.24 -5.96
CA TRP A 17 -25.75 -3.29 -5.87
C TRP A 17 -25.11 -2.00 -6.36
N ALA A 18 -25.66 -1.39 -7.42
CA ALA A 18 -25.17 -0.10 -7.92
C ALA A 18 -25.35 1.03 -6.88
N ALA A 19 -26.50 1.12 -6.21
CA ALA A 19 -26.78 2.18 -5.24
C ALA A 19 -25.78 2.23 -4.07
N VAL A 20 -25.36 1.06 -3.56
CA VAL A 20 -24.38 0.96 -2.45
C VAL A 20 -22.97 1.38 -2.89
N VAL A 21 -22.61 1.16 -4.16
CA VAL A 21 -21.30 1.56 -4.70
C VAL A 21 -21.27 3.04 -5.10
N VAL A 22 -22.35 3.55 -5.72
CA VAL A 22 -22.44 4.95 -6.17
C VAL A 22 -22.59 5.93 -4.99
N GLY A 23 -23.22 5.51 -3.88
CA GLY A 23 -23.39 6.34 -2.68
C GLY A 23 -22.09 6.79 -1.99
N LEU A 24 -20.93 6.21 -2.34
CA LEU A 24 -19.62 6.58 -1.81
C LEU A 24 -18.88 7.63 -2.66
N GLY A 25 -19.45 8.09 -3.77
CA GLY A 25 -18.75 8.95 -4.74
C GLY A 25 -18.79 10.47 -4.50
N LEU A 26 -19.50 10.97 -3.47
CA LEU A 26 -19.86 12.40 -3.36
C LEU A 26 -19.62 13.04 -1.99
N VAL A 27 -18.36 13.08 -1.54
CA VAL A 27 -17.85 14.17 -0.69
C VAL A 27 -16.52 14.65 -1.28
N ARG A 28 -16.48 15.90 -1.75
CA ARG A 28 -15.30 16.52 -2.37
C ARG A 28 -14.59 17.40 -1.33
N GLU A 29 -13.50 16.91 -0.77
CA GLU A 29 -12.41 17.78 -0.30
C GLU A 29 -11.29 17.72 -1.35
N GLY A 30 -10.83 18.89 -1.80
CA GLY A 30 -10.01 19.03 -3.00
C GLY A 30 -8.55 18.65 -2.82
N LYS A 31 -8.23 17.35 -2.81
CA LYS A 31 -6.95 16.89 -3.36
C LYS A 31 -7.13 16.81 -4.87
N GLY A 32 -6.36 17.58 -5.64
CA GLY A 32 -6.41 17.52 -7.10
C GLY A 32 -6.04 16.12 -7.56
N GLN A 33 -6.91 15.50 -8.34
CA GLN A 33 -6.51 14.33 -9.12
C GLN A 33 -5.59 14.84 -10.22
N LEU A 34 -4.40 14.24 -10.36
CA LEU A 34 -3.48 14.53 -11.47
C LEU A 34 -4.23 14.30 -12.79
N ASN A 35 -4.63 15.42 -13.41
CA ASN A 35 -5.43 15.47 -14.62
C ASN A 35 -4.87 16.53 -15.56
N ASN A 36 -5.35 16.54 -16.80
CA ASN A 36 -4.84 17.44 -17.85
C ASN A 36 -5.18 18.94 -17.63
N GLU A 37 -5.82 19.29 -16.50
CA GLU A 37 -6.11 20.66 -16.08
C GLU A 37 -5.14 21.12 -14.97
N THR A 38 -4.73 20.22 -14.08
CA THR A 38 -3.92 20.52 -12.89
C THR A 38 -2.44 20.12 -13.01
N SER A 39 -2.13 19.07 -13.78
CA SER A 39 -0.75 18.72 -14.19
C SER A 39 -0.77 18.20 -15.63
N PRO A 40 -0.87 19.09 -16.63
CA PRO A 40 -0.87 18.71 -18.05
C PRO A 40 0.49 18.13 -18.45
N THR A 41 0.47 17.09 -19.28
CA THR A 41 1.70 16.43 -19.79
C THR A 41 1.77 16.44 -21.30
N SER A 42 2.99 16.54 -21.84
CA SER A 42 3.23 16.48 -23.28
C SER A 42 3.07 15.05 -23.79
N GLN A 43 2.63 14.89 -25.03
CA GLN A 43 2.62 13.60 -25.72
C GLN A 43 3.29 13.75 -27.08
N PHE A 44 4.23 12.86 -27.41
CA PHE A 44 4.99 12.89 -28.66
C PHE A 44 4.70 11.65 -29.51
N ARG A 45 4.61 11.80 -30.84
CA ARG A 45 4.31 10.68 -31.75
C ARG A 45 5.48 9.73 -31.95
N SER A 46 6.71 10.24 -31.88
CA SER A 46 7.95 9.46 -31.99
C SER A 46 8.43 8.86 -30.65
N ARG A 47 7.96 9.40 -29.52
CA ARG A 47 8.23 8.92 -28.15
C ARG A 47 6.96 9.01 -27.27
N PRO A 48 5.96 8.14 -27.51
CA PRO A 48 4.70 8.14 -26.76
C PRO A 48 4.85 7.58 -25.33
N ASP A 49 6.05 7.15 -24.95
CA ASP A 49 6.43 6.63 -23.64
C ASP A 49 6.91 7.72 -22.66
N LEU A 50 7.08 8.96 -23.12
CA LEU A 50 7.48 10.10 -22.30
C LEU A 50 6.28 11.01 -22.03
N HIS A 51 5.97 11.30 -20.76
CA HIS A 51 4.88 12.23 -20.39
C HIS A 51 5.41 13.41 -19.54
N PRO A 52 6.37 14.21 -20.04
CA PRO A 52 6.93 15.33 -19.28
C PRO A 52 5.84 16.38 -18.99
N PRO A 53 5.84 17.06 -17.83
CA PRO A 53 4.90 18.14 -17.56
C PRO A 53 5.04 19.27 -18.58
N ILE A 54 3.92 19.92 -18.94
CA ILE A 54 3.89 21.10 -19.80
C ILE A 54 4.19 22.32 -18.94
N LEU A 55 5.27 23.04 -19.25
CA LEU A 55 5.60 24.27 -18.54
C LEU A 55 4.72 25.42 -19.07
N ASN A 56 3.88 25.98 -18.19
CA ASN A 56 3.18 27.22 -18.47
C ASN A 56 4.14 28.39 -18.23
N ILE A 57 4.87 28.80 -19.29
CA ILE A 57 5.89 29.85 -19.24
C ILE A 57 5.35 31.17 -19.79
N THR A 58 5.36 32.20 -18.94
CA THR A 58 5.19 33.60 -19.32
C THR A 58 6.58 34.24 -19.44
N ILE A 59 7.00 34.57 -20.67
CA ILE A 59 8.20 35.35 -20.93
C ILE A 59 7.81 36.84 -20.99
N LEU A 60 8.35 37.65 -20.09
CA LEU A 60 8.02 39.07 -19.96
C LEU A 60 8.98 39.96 -20.76
N ASP A 61 10.28 39.62 -20.79
CA ASP A 61 11.27 40.24 -21.67
C ASP A 61 12.16 39.19 -22.35
N PRO A 62 11.84 38.75 -23.59
CA PRO A 62 12.62 37.76 -24.31
C PRO A 62 14.08 38.14 -24.61
N LEU A 63 14.46 39.42 -24.53
CA LEU A 63 15.83 39.87 -24.78
C LEU A 63 16.70 39.85 -23.52
N ARG A 64 16.10 39.83 -22.33
CA ARG A 64 16.79 39.73 -21.04
C ARG A 64 16.94 38.30 -20.52
N VAL A 65 16.20 37.32 -21.06
CA VAL A 65 16.28 35.91 -20.64
C VAL A 65 17.71 35.38 -20.87
N SER A 66 18.34 34.82 -19.84
CA SER A 66 19.69 34.27 -19.93
C SER A 66 19.75 33.07 -20.90
N PRO A 67 20.86 32.85 -21.61
CA PRO A 67 21.09 31.61 -22.33
C PRO A 67 21.20 30.41 -21.37
N GLY A 68 21.00 29.21 -21.90
CA GLY A 68 21.05 27.95 -21.16
C GLY A 68 19.70 27.22 -21.10
N TYR A 69 19.63 26.22 -20.25
CA TYR A 69 18.48 25.33 -20.07
C TYR A 69 17.98 25.32 -18.62
N ASN A 70 16.68 25.10 -18.46
CA ASN A 70 16.00 25.02 -17.18
C ASN A 70 16.01 23.56 -16.68
N PHE A 71 16.62 23.34 -15.52
CA PHE A 71 16.74 22.05 -14.85
C PHE A 71 15.72 21.97 -13.71
N ILE A 72 14.86 20.95 -13.77
CA ILE A 72 13.85 20.67 -12.73
C ILE A 72 13.80 19.18 -12.43
N ALA A 73 13.37 18.84 -11.21
CA ALA A 73 12.97 17.49 -10.85
C ALA A 73 11.66 17.53 -10.06
N PRO A 74 10.50 17.53 -10.73
CA PRO A 74 9.21 17.45 -10.08
C PRO A 74 8.99 16.05 -9.51
N TYR A 75 8.42 15.99 -8.31
CA TYR A 75 8.06 14.74 -7.64
C TYR A 75 6.59 14.80 -7.18
N ARG A 76 5.99 13.63 -6.91
CA ARG A 76 4.51 13.43 -6.86
C ARG A 76 3.80 13.77 -8.18
N ASN A 77 4.51 13.62 -9.30
CA ASN A 77 4.02 13.92 -10.64
C ASN A 77 3.87 12.66 -11.50
N VAL A 78 3.11 12.81 -12.57
CA VAL A 78 3.12 11.93 -13.75
C VAL A 78 4.54 11.98 -14.38
N ASP A 79 5.35 10.94 -14.15
CA ASP A 79 6.83 10.83 -14.31
C ASP A 79 7.62 11.65 -13.25
N PRO A 80 8.00 11.04 -12.11
CA PRO A 80 8.98 11.60 -11.18
C PRO A 80 10.41 11.37 -11.71
N GLY A 81 11.17 12.45 -11.88
CA GLY A 81 12.54 12.35 -12.39
C GLY A 81 13.17 13.68 -12.75
N PRO A 82 14.44 13.69 -13.19
CA PRO A 82 15.12 14.90 -13.63
C PRO A 82 14.78 15.22 -15.10
N TYR A 83 14.61 16.51 -15.39
CA TYR A 83 14.30 17.02 -16.73
C TYR A 83 15.14 18.25 -17.08
N ILE A 84 15.31 18.46 -18.38
CA ILE A 84 15.94 19.64 -18.97
C ILE A 84 14.96 20.22 -20.01
N TYR A 85 14.66 21.50 -19.89
CA TYR A 85 13.81 22.27 -20.80
C TYR A 85 14.55 23.48 -21.37
N ASP A 86 14.12 23.99 -22.52
CA ASP A 86 14.58 25.29 -23.02
C ASP A 86 13.85 26.47 -22.33
N ASN A 87 14.15 27.70 -22.77
CA ASN A 87 13.55 28.93 -22.26
C ASN A 87 12.10 29.17 -22.73
N VAL A 88 11.58 28.35 -23.66
CA VAL A 88 10.23 28.47 -24.24
C VAL A 88 9.31 27.38 -23.70
N GLY A 89 9.86 26.37 -23.01
CA GLY A 89 9.12 25.27 -22.39
C GLY A 89 9.14 23.98 -23.19
N ASN A 90 9.95 23.88 -24.25
CA ASN A 90 10.15 22.61 -24.95
C ASN A 90 10.99 21.66 -24.10
N LEU A 91 10.64 20.38 -24.08
CA LEU A 91 11.51 19.32 -23.55
C LEU A 91 12.84 19.31 -24.35
N VAL A 92 13.95 19.15 -23.64
CA VAL A 92 15.27 18.83 -24.22
C VAL A 92 15.68 17.41 -23.81
N TRP A 93 15.49 17.07 -22.53
CA TRP A 93 15.73 15.73 -21.99
C TRP A 93 14.70 15.37 -20.91
N SER A 94 14.10 14.18 -21.01
CA SER A 94 13.48 13.50 -19.86
C SER A 94 14.41 12.39 -19.38
N GLY A 95 14.73 12.43 -18.08
CA GLY A 95 15.51 11.45 -17.35
C GLY A 95 14.70 10.54 -16.42
N ALA A 96 13.37 10.69 -16.34
CA ALA A 96 12.50 9.81 -15.53
C ALA A 96 12.67 8.33 -15.91
N GLY A 97 12.77 8.07 -17.22
CA GLY A 97 13.16 6.78 -17.82
C GLY A 97 14.56 6.27 -17.45
N SER A 98 15.31 6.97 -16.59
CA SER A 98 16.66 6.60 -16.13
C SER A 98 16.84 6.74 -14.61
N SER A 99 16.05 7.57 -13.92
CA SER A 99 15.91 7.53 -12.45
C SER A 99 15.03 6.37 -11.96
N GLY A 100 14.18 5.80 -12.82
CA GLY A 100 13.20 4.80 -12.39
C GLY A 100 12.16 5.42 -11.44
N PRO A 101 11.41 4.60 -10.68
CA PRO A 101 10.37 5.08 -9.78
C PRO A 101 10.87 5.77 -8.49
N LYS A 102 12.18 6.04 -8.38
CA LYS A 102 12.79 6.73 -7.23
C LYS A 102 12.81 8.24 -7.47
N THR A 103 12.65 9.04 -6.41
CA THR A 103 12.70 10.50 -6.57
C THR A 103 14.12 10.94 -6.90
N ALA A 104 14.21 11.87 -7.86
CA ALA A 104 15.43 12.59 -8.16
C ALA A 104 15.31 14.03 -7.66
N HIS A 105 16.40 14.60 -7.14
CA HIS A 105 16.39 15.96 -6.60
C HIS A 105 17.62 16.76 -7.02
N ALA A 106 17.40 18.07 -7.23
CA ALA A 106 18.40 19.09 -7.58
C ALA A 106 19.37 18.73 -8.73
N PRO A 107 18.87 18.36 -9.94
CA PRO A 107 19.73 18.08 -11.08
C PRO A 107 20.50 19.32 -11.55
N ARG A 108 21.81 19.19 -11.73
CA ARG A 108 22.72 20.25 -12.18
C ARG A 108 23.96 19.68 -12.87
N PRO A 109 24.62 20.41 -13.77
CA PRO A 109 25.98 20.08 -14.18
C PRO A 109 26.96 20.09 -13.01
N CYS A 110 28.01 19.28 -13.10
CA CYS A 110 29.07 19.13 -12.11
C CYS A 110 30.38 18.70 -12.79
N ASP A 111 31.51 19.22 -12.33
CA ASP A 111 32.81 18.84 -12.88
C ASP A 111 33.34 17.58 -12.20
N TYR A 112 33.61 16.53 -12.98
CA TYR A 112 34.12 15.25 -12.49
C TYR A 112 35.23 14.73 -13.41
N ARG A 113 36.41 14.47 -12.84
CA ARG A 113 37.64 14.09 -13.57
C ARG A 113 38.00 15.02 -14.74
N GLY A 114 37.62 16.31 -14.67
CA GLY A 114 37.88 17.30 -15.71
C GLY A 114 36.91 17.32 -16.91
N GLU A 115 35.84 16.51 -16.90
CA GLU A 115 34.71 16.66 -17.84
C GLU A 115 33.44 17.09 -17.09
N VAL A 116 32.60 17.87 -17.77
CA VAL A 116 31.27 18.27 -17.26
C VAL A 116 30.32 17.06 -17.32
N HIS A 117 29.81 16.66 -16.16
CA HIS A 117 28.85 15.60 -15.95
C HIS A 117 27.51 16.18 -15.45
N LEU A 118 26.45 15.37 -15.44
CA LEU A 118 25.18 15.68 -14.81
C LEU A 118 25.11 15.00 -13.43
N CYS A 119 24.93 15.79 -12.38
CA CYS A 119 24.76 15.30 -11.01
C CYS A 119 23.34 15.51 -10.49
N TYR A 120 22.82 14.54 -9.76
CA TYR A 120 21.58 14.64 -8.98
C TYR A 120 21.59 13.66 -7.80
N PHE A 121 20.76 13.91 -6.78
CA PHE A 121 20.44 12.91 -5.77
C PHE A 121 19.36 11.95 -6.29
N GLN A 122 19.45 10.66 -5.97
CA GLN A 122 18.43 9.64 -6.27
C GLN A 122 18.12 8.81 -5.00
N GLY A 123 16.85 8.69 -4.61
CA GLY A 123 16.48 7.99 -3.37
C GLY A 123 14.99 7.79 -3.13
N GLU A 124 14.66 7.48 -1.87
CA GLU A 124 13.29 7.41 -1.36
C GLU A 124 13.10 8.49 -0.28
N GLN A 125 11.99 9.24 -0.37
CA GLN A 125 11.69 10.35 0.55
C GLN A 125 10.87 9.86 1.76
N HIS A 126 11.38 10.14 2.96
CA HIS A 126 10.74 9.82 4.24
C HIS A 126 10.44 11.12 5.02
N GLN A 127 9.18 11.59 4.96
CA GLN A 127 8.60 12.72 5.72
C GLN A 127 9.59 13.68 6.39
N GLY A 128 10.24 14.53 5.60
CA GLY A 128 11.23 15.50 6.04
C GLY A 128 12.57 15.33 5.33
N PHE A 129 13.09 14.11 5.28
CA PHE A 129 14.41 13.76 4.71
C PHE A 129 14.29 12.64 3.67
N ALA A 130 15.42 12.15 3.14
CA ALA A 130 15.46 11.00 2.22
C ALA A 130 16.53 9.98 2.61
N ARG A 131 16.47 8.80 1.97
CA ARG A 131 17.54 7.80 1.96
C ARG A 131 17.85 7.39 0.53
N GLY A 132 19.11 7.58 0.12
CA GLY A 132 19.55 7.36 -1.25
C GLY A 132 21.04 7.62 -1.43
N HIS A 133 21.42 8.03 -2.64
CA HIS A 133 22.80 8.28 -3.04
C HIS A 133 22.90 9.39 -4.09
N GLY A 134 24.11 9.92 -4.28
CA GLY A 134 24.44 10.80 -5.38
C GLY A 134 24.72 10.03 -6.67
N VAL A 135 24.25 10.55 -7.80
CA VAL A 135 24.46 9.98 -9.14
C VAL A 135 25.30 10.95 -9.97
N ILE A 136 26.32 10.43 -10.66
CA ILE A 136 27.16 11.18 -11.61
C ILE A 136 26.99 10.53 -13.00
N MET A 137 26.56 11.32 -13.99
CA MET A 137 26.16 10.85 -15.32
C MET A 137 26.92 11.60 -16.43
N ASP A 138 27.38 10.91 -17.48
CA ASP A 138 28.14 11.54 -18.57
C ASP A 138 27.26 12.29 -19.59
N LYS A 139 27.91 13.05 -20.48
CA LYS A 139 27.30 13.75 -21.63
C LYS A 139 26.59 12.85 -22.66
N HIS A 140 26.59 11.52 -22.45
CA HIS A 140 25.87 10.53 -23.25
C HIS A 140 24.69 9.90 -22.46
N TYR A 141 24.41 10.39 -21.26
CA TYR A 141 23.41 9.94 -20.29
C TYR A 141 23.65 8.52 -19.71
N ARG A 142 24.91 8.13 -19.53
CA ARG A 142 25.31 6.92 -18.79
C ARG A 142 25.74 7.28 -17.37
N ILE A 143 25.31 6.51 -16.38
CA ILE A 143 25.82 6.63 -15.01
C ILE A 143 27.29 6.18 -14.99
N VAL A 144 28.18 7.07 -14.56
CA VAL A 144 29.63 6.85 -14.46
C VAL A 144 30.02 6.39 -13.05
N LYS A 145 29.36 6.94 -12.04
CA LYS A 145 29.63 6.67 -10.62
C LYS A 145 28.38 6.96 -9.78
N THR A 146 28.14 6.15 -8.76
CA THR A 146 27.25 6.46 -7.64
C THR A 146 28.09 6.74 -6.40
N VAL A 147 27.63 7.66 -5.55
CA VAL A 147 28.36 8.13 -4.35
C VAL A 147 27.45 7.96 -3.14
N GLU A 148 27.94 7.23 -2.13
CA GLU A 148 27.19 6.92 -0.92
C GLU A 148 27.90 7.50 0.31
N SER A 149 27.12 7.88 1.32
CA SER A 149 27.63 8.22 2.65
C SER A 149 28.20 6.98 3.36
N SER A 150 29.14 7.17 4.28
CA SER A 150 29.89 6.08 4.89
C SER A 150 29.61 5.97 6.40
N GLY A 151 29.18 4.80 6.86
CA GLY A 151 28.90 4.55 8.29
C GLY A 151 27.82 3.50 8.50
N ALA A 152 27.74 2.93 9.71
CA ALA A 152 26.88 1.78 10.05
C ALA A 152 25.36 2.08 10.14
N GLY A 153 24.90 3.11 9.43
CA GLY A 153 23.51 3.60 9.42
C GLY A 153 23.31 4.90 8.61
N ALA A 154 24.34 5.35 7.89
CA ALA A 154 24.30 6.56 7.09
C ALA A 154 23.88 6.23 5.64
N SER A 155 22.71 6.73 5.22
CA SER A 155 22.36 6.88 3.81
C SER A 155 22.37 8.37 3.47
N SER A 156 22.73 8.73 2.23
CA SER A 156 22.64 10.12 1.80
C SER A 156 21.18 10.54 1.82
N ASP A 157 20.96 11.77 2.27
CA ASP A 157 19.70 12.46 2.20
C ASP A 157 19.65 13.37 0.94
N MET A 158 18.46 13.90 0.61
CA MET A 158 18.21 14.68 -0.61
C MET A 158 18.73 16.12 -0.55
N HIS A 159 18.98 16.66 0.65
CA HIS A 159 19.10 18.09 0.82
C HIS A 159 20.36 18.68 0.19
N GLU A 160 21.47 17.94 0.17
CA GLU A 160 22.64 18.32 -0.62
C GLU A 160 23.41 17.09 -1.15
N PHE A 161 23.70 17.12 -2.45
CA PHE A 161 24.74 16.31 -3.09
C PHE A 161 25.56 17.22 -4.02
N LYS A 162 26.70 17.73 -3.53
CA LYS A 162 27.52 18.74 -4.23
C LYS A 162 28.97 18.27 -4.38
N ILE A 163 29.43 18.03 -5.61
CA ILE A 163 30.87 17.87 -5.88
C ILE A 163 31.58 19.20 -5.58
N THR A 164 32.68 19.18 -4.83
CA THR A 164 33.42 20.41 -4.50
C THR A 164 34.35 20.81 -5.65
N PRO A 165 34.37 22.09 -6.10
CA PRO A 165 35.32 22.53 -7.11
C PRO A 165 36.76 22.50 -6.58
N PHE A 166 36.94 22.75 -5.28
CA PHE A 166 38.24 22.78 -4.61
C PHE A 166 38.96 21.42 -4.56
N SER A 167 38.23 20.31 -4.71
CA SER A 167 38.81 18.96 -4.84
C SER A 167 39.18 18.57 -6.28
N ASN A 168 39.03 19.49 -7.25
CA ASN A 168 39.12 19.20 -8.69
C ASN A 168 38.21 18.03 -9.13
N GLY A 169 37.01 17.96 -8.53
CA GLY A 169 36.02 16.91 -8.82
C GLY A 169 36.33 15.54 -8.20
N THR A 170 37.00 15.49 -7.04
CA THR A 170 37.34 14.22 -6.34
C THR A 170 36.60 14.00 -5.01
N SER A 171 35.99 15.04 -4.42
CA SER A 171 35.14 14.92 -3.23
C SER A 171 33.72 15.47 -3.43
N ALA A 172 32.76 14.90 -2.72
CA ALA A 172 31.38 15.35 -2.68
C ALA A 172 30.89 15.59 -1.24
N LEU A 173 30.15 16.69 -1.05
CA LEU A 173 29.40 17.00 0.16
C LEU A 173 28.04 16.29 0.11
N MET A 174 27.67 15.64 1.21
CA MET A 174 26.42 14.88 1.35
C MET A 174 25.79 15.16 2.72
N THR A 175 24.46 15.37 2.75
CA THR A 175 23.68 15.38 4.00
C THR A 175 23.34 13.96 4.45
N VAL A 176 23.28 13.74 5.76
CA VAL A 176 22.89 12.48 6.41
C VAL A 176 22.00 12.79 7.63
N TYR A 177 20.91 12.05 7.79
CA TYR A 177 20.00 12.17 8.94
C TYR A 177 20.06 10.89 9.77
N GLN A 178 20.58 10.96 11.00
CA GLN A 178 20.79 9.79 11.87
C GLN A 178 19.93 9.85 13.15
N PRO A 179 19.04 8.87 13.41
CA PRO A 179 18.30 8.82 14.67
C PRO A 179 19.19 8.39 15.84
N ARG A 180 19.01 9.03 16.99
CA ARG A 180 19.71 8.79 18.25
C ARG A 180 18.73 8.78 19.43
N GLN A 181 19.13 8.12 20.51
CA GLN A 181 18.46 8.29 21.81
C GLN A 181 19.04 9.50 22.54
N TYR A 182 18.18 10.32 23.12
CA TYR A 182 18.56 11.55 23.85
C TYR A 182 17.62 11.80 25.03
N ASP A 183 18.09 12.47 26.08
CA ASP A 183 17.26 12.80 27.24
C ASP A 183 16.42 14.06 26.98
N LEU A 184 15.24 13.84 26.40
CA LEU A 184 14.23 14.89 26.17
C LEU A 184 13.49 15.32 27.44
N THR A 185 13.80 14.76 28.62
CA THR A 185 13.20 15.21 29.89
C THR A 185 13.93 16.42 30.50
N THR A 186 15.13 16.72 30.00
CA THR A 186 16.01 17.83 30.42
C THR A 186 15.38 19.23 30.28
N ASN A 187 14.54 19.45 29.26
CA ASN A 187 13.93 20.75 28.97
C ASN A 187 12.40 20.64 28.98
N PRO A 188 11.68 21.34 29.88
CA PRO A 188 10.21 21.24 29.96
C PRO A 188 9.48 21.74 28.71
N ARG A 189 10.14 22.49 27.81
CA ARG A 189 9.57 22.90 26.52
C ARG A 189 9.28 21.71 25.59
N PHE A 190 10.02 20.61 25.71
CA PHE A 190 9.86 19.43 24.86
C PHE A 190 8.63 18.60 25.23
N ASN A 191 7.99 18.86 26.39
CA ASN A 191 6.81 18.17 26.92
C ASN A 191 6.95 16.65 27.16
N VAL A 192 8.15 16.07 26.96
CA VAL A 192 8.50 14.71 27.36
C VAL A 192 8.87 14.70 28.85
N ARG A 193 8.37 13.73 29.62
CA ARG A 193 8.51 13.71 31.10
C ARG A 193 9.27 12.51 31.65
N HIS A 194 9.27 11.38 30.95
CA HIS A 194 9.83 10.12 31.43
C HIS A 194 10.37 9.28 30.27
N GLY A 195 11.51 8.62 30.49
CA GLY A 195 12.15 7.72 29.51
C GLY A 195 13.11 8.42 28.56
N MET A 196 13.96 7.63 27.88
CA MET A 196 14.80 8.13 26.79
C MET A 196 13.92 8.50 25.59
N GLY A 197 14.08 9.72 25.09
CA GLY A 197 13.48 10.15 23.84
C GLY A 197 14.34 9.78 22.64
N TRP A 198 13.81 10.08 21.45
CA TRP A 198 14.49 9.92 20.17
C TRP A 198 14.61 11.28 19.48
N ILE A 199 15.80 11.57 18.96
CA ILE A 199 16.12 12.80 18.23
C ILE A 199 16.81 12.39 16.94
N VAL A 200 16.70 13.16 15.87
CA VAL A 200 17.52 12.98 14.66
C VAL A 200 18.59 14.07 14.62
N GLU A 201 19.85 13.65 14.54
CA GLU A 201 20.97 14.57 14.34
C GLU A 201 21.16 14.88 12.86
N GLY A 202 21.41 16.16 12.57
CA GLY A 202 21.82 16.61 11.24
C GLY A 202 23.32 16.38 11.11
N VAL A 203 23.71 15.46 10.23
CA VAL A 203 25.10 15.12 9.95
C VAL A 203 25.43 15.55 8.52
N PHE A 204 26.66 16.00 8.29
CA PHE A 204 27.20 16.04 6.93
C PHE A 204 28.56 15.38 6.82
N GLN A 205 28.82 14.84 5.64
CA GLN A 205 30.08 14.22 5.27
C GLN A 205 30.63 14.87 4.00
N GLU A 206 31.94 15.09 3.96
CA GLU A 206 32.68 15.19 2.70
C GLU A 206 33.30 13.83 2.41
N VAL A 207 32.95 13.24 1.27
CA VAL A 207 33.34 11.87 0.89
C VAL A 207 34.21 11.90 -0.38
N GLU A 208 35.32 11.18 -0.35
CA GLU A 208 36.19 10.94 -1.51
C GLU A 208 35.46 10.01 -2.50
N ILE A 209 35.08 10.57 -3.66
CA ILE A 209 34.15 9.95 -4.62
C ILE A 209 34.65 8.57 -5.07
N GLU A 210 35.96 8.40 -5.26
CA GLU A 210 36.49 7.16 -5.79
C GLU A 210 36.49 6.00 -4.81
N THR A 211 36.77 6.28 -3.53
CA THR A 211 37.07 5.29 -2.48
C THR A 211 35.92 5.09 -1.48
N GLY A 212 34.98 6.02 -1.40
CA GLY A 212 33.95 6.06 -0.34
C GLY A 212 34.51 6.47 1.04
N ARG A 213 35.74 7.00 1.09
CA ARG A 213 36.39 7.42 2.34
C ARG A 213 35.88 8.77 2.79
N VAL A 214 35.45 8.88 4.06
CA VAL A 214 35.15 10.16 4.70
C VAL A 214 36.43 10.99 4.81
N ILE A 215 36.39 12.22 4.31
CA ILE A 215 37.42 13.24 4.45
C ILE A 215 37.13 14.09 5.70
N PHE A 216 35.86 14.44 5.91
CA PHE A 216 35.37 15.24 7.03
C PHE A 216 33.95 14.80 7.40
N GLU A 217 33.61 14.80 8.70
CA GLU A 217 32.26 14.56 9.22
C GLU A 217 31.96 15.56 10.34
N TRP A 218 30.74 16.09 10.36
CA TRP A 218 30.26 17.01 11.40
C TRP A 218 28.83 16.65 11.82
N ARG A 219 28.52 16.79 13.11
CA ARG A 219 27.24 16.35 13.70
C ARG A 219 26.62 17.44 14.56
N SER A 220 25.33 17.74 14.35
CA SER A 220 24.68 18.84 15.04
C SER A 220 24.64 18.70 16.57
N LEU A 221 24.51 17.47 17.10
CA LEU A 221 24.45 17.22 18.56
C LEU A 221 25.75 17.50 19.31
N ASP A 222 26.90 17.46 18.63
CA ASP A 222 28.20 17.73 19.25
C ASP A 222 28.46 19.26 19.40
N HIS A 223 27.59 20.11 18.84
CA HIS A 223 27.81 21.56 18.73
C HIS A 223 26.60 22.47 19.04
N VAL A 224 25.34 22.01 18.89
CA VAL A 224 24.13 22.83 19.03
C VAL A 224 23.11 22.16 19.95
N ASP A 225 22.71 22.84 21.02
CA ASP A 225 21.73 22.31 21.99
C ASP A 225 20.32 22.22 21.38
N PRO A 226 19.59 21.09 21.53
CA PRO A 226 18.23 20.95 21.01
C PRO A 226 17.23 22.01 21.50
N GLY A 227 17.48 22.64 22.64
CA GLY A 227 16.68 23.73 23.21
C GLY A 227 16.67 25.03 22.40
N GLU A 228 17.57 25.19 21.43
CA GLU A 228 17.56 26.31 20.47
C GLU A 228 16.56 26.13 19.32
N SER A 229 15.94 24.96 19.17
CA SER A 229 14.96 24.72 18.10
C SER A 229 13.66 25.50 18.29
N TRP A 230 13.15 26.09 17.20
CA TRP A 230 11.81 26.67 17.14
C TRP A 230 10.74 25.64 16.75
N THR A 231 11.14 24.48 16.21
CA THR A 231 10.24 23.38 15.83
C THR A 231 10.22 22.32 16.93
N MET A 232 9.33 22.46 17.90
CA MET A 232 9.18 21.52 19.03
C MET A 232 8.65 20.13 18.62
N PRO A 233 8.78 19.08 19.45
CA PRO A 233 8.18 17.78 19.19
C PRO A 233 6.67 17.87 18.94
N SER A 234 6.17 17.12 17.96
CA SER A 234 4.79 17.13 17.46
C SER A 234 4.24 18.50 16.99
N SER A 235 5.10 19.49 16.72
CA SER A 235 4.64 20.83 16.29
C SER A 235 4.35 20.97 14.80
N THR A 236 4.94 20.12 13.94
CA THR A 236 4.67 20.10 12.49
C THR A 236 4.37 18.66 12.01
N ASP A 237 4.13 18.51 10.71
CA ASP A 237 4.05 17.21 10.03
C ASP A 237 5.41 16.52 9.87
N THR A 238 6.50 17.28 9.98
CA THR A 238 7.88 16.91 9.69
C THR A 238 8.77 16.91 10.95
N SER A 239 8.27 17.36 12.10
CA SER A 239 9.04 17.42 13.34
C SER A 239 9.28 16.06 14.01
N GLY A 240 8.44 15.04 13.75
CA GLY A 240 8.36 13.84 14.57
C GLY A 240 7.81 14.10 15.98
N ASP A 241 7.58 13.03 16.77
CA ASP A 241 7.08 13.11 18.15
C ASP A 241 8.15 12.95 19.24
N GLY A 242 9.32 12.42 18.88
CA GLY A 242 10.45 12.21 19.78
C GLY A 242 10.28 11.05 20.77
N LEU A 243 9.24 10.23 20.64
CA LEU A 243 8.96 9.09 21.52
C LEU A 243 9.44 7.75 20.93
N HIS A 244 9.66 7.67 19.62
CA HIS A 244 10.00 6.43 18.91
C HIS A 244 11.07 6.65 17.82
N GLU A 245 11.89 5.63 17.54
CA GLU A 245 12.90 5.63 16.45
C GLU A 245 12.31 5.93 15.06
N GLN A 246 11.03 5.57 14.85
CA GLN A 246 10.29 5.81 13.59
C GLN A 246 9.66 7.21 13.52
N SER A 247 9.72 7.99 14.59
CA SER A 247 9.19 9.35 14.73
C SER A 247 10.17 10.22 15.56
N PRO A 248 11.48 10.22 15.24
CA PRO A 248 12.47 10.93 16.03
C PRO A 248 12.26 12.43 15.91
N TRP A 249 12.54 13.19 16.96
CA TRP A 249 12.38 14.63 16.89
C TRP A 249 13.46 15.27 15.99
N ASP A 250 13.05 15.91 14.91
CA ASP A 250 13.93 16.73 14.07
C ASP A 250 14.00 18.15 14.63
N TYR A 251 15.03 18.41 15.43
CA TYR A 251 15.26 19.71 16.06
C TYR A 251 16.03 20.69 15.16
N PHE A 252 16.78 20.19 14.17
CA PHE A 252 17.81 20.96 13.47
C PHE A 252 17.48 21.15 11.98
N HIS A 253 17.14 20.05 11.30
CA HIS A 253 16.77 20.01 9.88
C HIS A 253 17.78 20.73 8.95
N LEU A 254 18.95 20.09 8.80
CA LEU A 254 20.01 20.51 7.90
C LEU A 254 19.54 20.42 6.43
N ASN A 255 19.47 21.57 5.74
CA ASN A 255 18.89 21.64 4.40
C ASN A 255 19.83 22.11 3.28
N SER A 256 21.02 22.63 3.60
CA SER A 256 22.06 22.92 2.60
C SER A 256 23.44 23.07 3.23
N ILE A 257 24.45 22.70 2.45
CA ILE A 257 25.88 22.82 2.78
C ILE A 257 26.58 23.48 1.60
N ASP A 258 27.52 24.38 1.86
CA ASP A 258 28.52 24.82 0.90
C ASP A 258 29.92 24.88 1.52
N LYS A 259 30.97 25.04 0.70
CA LYS A 259 32.36 25.13 1.14
C LYS A 259 33.01 26.39 0.55
N ASN A 260 33.88 27.07 1.31
CA ASN A 260 34.65 28.21 0.82
C ASN A 260 36.04 27.76 0.26
N MET A 261 36.89 28.71 -0.13
CA MET A 261 38.24 28.39 -0.65
C MET A 261 39.20 27.91 0.44
N ASP A 262 39.07 28.40 1.66
CA ASP A 262 39.95 28.10 2.80
C ASP A 262 39.70 26.69 3.39
N GLY A 263 38.53 26.12 3.08
CA GLY A 263 38.13 24.78 3.48
C GLY A 263 36.98 24.73 4.48
N ASP A 264 36.48 25.88 4.92
CA ASP A 264 35.37 26.02 5.86
C ASP A 264 34.02 25.75 5.19
N TYR A 265 33.03 25.33 6.00
CA TYR A 265 31.69 24.98 5.54
C TYR A 265 30.66 26.04 5.96
N LEU A 266 29.75 26.38 5.04
CA LEU A 266 28.54 27.15 5.33
C LEU A 266 27.37 26.18 5.43
N LEU A 267 26.62 26.28 6.53
CA LEU A 267 25.54 25.38 6.88
C LEU A 267 24.22 26.15 7.03
N SER A 268 23.11 25.56 6.59
CA SER A 268 21.75 26.10 6.84
C SER A 268 20.86 25.05 7.51
N ALA A 269 20.29 25.44 8.65
CA ALA A 269 19.45 24.59 9.47
C ALA A 269 18.07 25.24 9.65
N ARG A 270 17.02 24.55 9.17
CA ARG A 270 15.65 25.09 9.06
C ARG A 270 15.00 25.27 10.43
N HIS A 271 15.09 24.28 11.30
CA HIS A 271 14.28 24.22 12.52
C HIS A 271 14.80 25.09 13.67
N VAL A 272 16.10 25.40 13.67
CA VAL A 272 16.71 26.47 14.49
C VAL A 272 16.62 27.86 13.81
N SER A 273 16.22 27.93 12.54
CA SER A 273 16.20 29.17 11.73
C SER A 273 17.53 29.93 11.79
N ALA A 274 18.62 29.20 11.53
CA ALA A 274 19.98 29.70 11.65
C ALA A 274 20.89 29.18 10.52
N MET A 275 21.90 29.98 10.20
CA MET A 275 23.02 29.61 9.33
C MET A 275 24.34 29.72 10.10
N TYR A 276 25.27 28.81 9.82
CA TYR A 276 26.52 28.67 10.58
C TYR A 276 27.72 28.61 9.64
N LYS A 277 28.84 29.25 10.00
CA LYS A 277 30.16 28.92 9.45
C LYS A 277 30.86 27.94 10.39
N ILE A 278 31.36 26.84 9.84
CA ILE A 278 32.04 25.76 10.56
C ILE A 278 33.46 25.64 10.04
N SER A 279 34.44 25.62 10.93
CA SER A 279 35.84 25.54 10.52
C SER A 279 36.18 24.19 9.89
N GLY A 280 36.87 24.22 8.76
CA GLY A 280 37.30 23.02 8.02
C GLY A 280 38.37 22.18 8.72
N VAL A 281 38.94 22.67 9.83
CA VAL A 281 40.08 22.05 10.53
C VAL A 281 39.66 21.18 11.72
N ASP A 282 38.71 21.65 12.52
CA ASP A 282 38.33 21.04 13.80
C ASP A 282 36.79 20.94 14.02
N GLY A 283 35.98 21.50 13.12
CA GLY A 283 34.52 21.48 13.19
C GLY A 283 33.88 22.49 14.15
N HIS A 284 34.63 23.42 14.75
CA HIS A 284 33.99 24.43 15.62
C HIS A 284 33.13 25.43 14.80
N ILE A 285 32.06 25.93 15.41
CA ILE A 285 31.24 27.00 14.84
C ILE A 285 32.00 28.33 15.01
N MET A 286 32.37 28.94 13.87
CA MET A 286 33.09 30.22 13.83
C MET A 286 32.15 31.41 14.02
N TRP A 287 30.96 31.34 13.41
CA TRP A 287 29.88 32.31 13.62
C TRP A 287 28.51 31.69 13.33
N GLN A 288 27.47 32.32 13.91
CA GLN A 288 26.05 32.01 13.72
C GLN A 288 25.30 33.26 13.24
N LEU A 289 24.43 33.10 12.25
CA LEU A 289 23.46 34.11 11.83
C LEU A 289 22.05 33.58 12.08
N GLY A 290 21.21 34.35 12.76
CA GLY A 290 19.88 33.92 13.21
C GLY A 290 19.92 32.92 14.37
N GLY A 291 18.82 32.21 14.60
CA GLY A 291 18.65 31.31 15.74
C GLY A 291 18.62 32.00 17.11
N ALA A 292 18.93 31.27 18.18
CA ALA A 292 18.85 31.79 19.54
C ALA A 292 20.07 32.63 19.96
N ASN A 293 21.26 32.33 19.39
CA ASN A 293 22.54 32.95 19.74
C ASN A 293 23.25 33.58 18.51
N PRO A 294 22.65 34.59 17.84
CA PRO A 294 23.24 35.20 16.64
C PRO A 294 24.52 35.99 16.98
N THR A 295 25.58 35.77 16.19
CA THR A 295 26.84 36.55 16.24
C THR A 295 26.66 37.94 15.62
N PHE A 296 25.83 38.07 14.59
CA PHE A 296 25.59 39.34 13.87
C PHE A 296 24.25 39.96 14.24
N GLN A 297 24.23 41.27 14.46
CA GLN A 297 22.98 42.02 14.59
C GLN A 297 22.38 42.29 13.19
N GLN A 298 21.19 41.74 12.93
CA GLN A 298 20.42 41.99 11.71
C GLN A 298 19.78 43.39 11.75
N THR A 299 20.00 44.22 10.72
CA THR A 299 19.61 45.64 10.75
C THR A 299 18.35 45.98 9.95
N ASN A 300 18.09 45.28 8.84
CA ASN A 300 17.03 45.62 7.88
C ASN A 300 16.29 44.39 7.30
N PHE A 301 16.47 43.20 7.88
CA PHE A 301 15.81 41.97 7.43
C PHE A 301 15.63 40.95 8.58
N ASN A 302 14.70 40.01 8.43
CA ASN A 302 14.53 38.88 9.35
C ASN A 302 13.96 37.64 8.62
N PHE A 303 14.68 36.52 8.65
CA PHE A 303 14.30 35.26 7.97
C PHE A 303 13.79 34.20 8.94
N SER A 304 13.11 33.15 8.42
CA SER A 304 12.92 31.90 9.16
C SER A 304 12.76 30.68 8.25
N TYR A 305 13.17 29.52 8.76
CA TYR A 305 13.06 28.22 8.06
C TYR A 305 13.72 28.21 6.66
N GLN A 306 14.77 29.02 6.49
CA GLN A 306 15.46 29.34 5.24
C GLN A 306 16.17 28.14 4.58
N HIS A 307 16.31 28.15 3.25
CA HIS A 307 16.94 27.10 2.43
C HIS A 307 18.03 27.65 1.49
N HIS A 308 18.90 26.74 1.03
CA HIS A 308 19.89 26.98 -0.03
C HIS A 308 20.87 28.14 0.22
N ALA A 309 21.53 28.13 1.39
CA ALA A 309 22.61 29.07 1.67
C ALA A 309 23.83 28.82 0.77
N ARG A 310 24.37 29.88 0.16
CA ARG A 310 25.50 29.84 -0.78
C ARG A 310 26.44 31.02 -0.60
N TRP A 311 27.74 30.74 -0.60
CA TRP A 311 28.79 31.75 -0.74
C TRP A 311 28.65 32.50 -2.07
N VAL A 312 28.77 33.82 -2.05
CA VAL A 312 28.89 34.67 -3.25
C VAL A 312 30.30 35.26 -3.32
N SER A 313 30.78 35.82 -2.22
CA SER A 313 32.19 36.22 -2.02
C SER A 313 32.51 36.33 -0.53
N GLU A 314 33.76 36.10 -0.14
CA GLU A 314 34.24 36.29 1.23
C GLU A 314 35.60 37.00 1.19
N ASP A 315 35.79 37.98 2.07
CA ASP A 315 37.07 38.59 2.42
C ASP A 315 37.21 38.69 3.95
N ALA A 316 38.39 39.11 4.43
CA ALA A 316 38.71 39.15 5.86
C ALA A 316 37.88 40.17 6.70
N THR A 317 37.03 40.97 6.05
CA THR A 317 36.16 41.97 6.67
C THR A 317 34.68 41.76 6.34
N HIS A 318 34.37 41.20 5.17
CA HIS A 318 32.99 41.06 4.69
C HIS A 318 32.69 39.67 4.08
N THR A 319 31.49 39.15 4.35
CA THR A 319 30.91 38.00 3.64
C THR A 319 29.68 38.45 2.86
N VAL A 320 29.62 38.11 1.58
CA VAL A 320 28.39 38.18 0.78
C VAL A 320 27.88 36.75 0.57
N MET A 321 26.64 36.49 0.97
CA MET A 321 25.99 35.20 0.75
C MET A 321 24.54 35.35 0.28
N SER A 322 24.06 34.35 -0.44
CA SER A 322 22.71 34.30 -1.00
C SER A 322 21.94 33.10 -0.47
N PHE A 323 20.65 33.28 -0.16
CA PHE A 323 19.77 32.20 0.30
C PHE A 323 18.30 32.45 -0.08
N TYR A 324 17.45 31.46 0.14
CA TYR A 324 16.01 31.55 -0.01
C TYR A 324 15.36 31.57 1.37
N ASP A 325 14.71 32.67 1.74
CA ASP A 325 13.90 32.75 2.96
C ASP A 325 12.49 32.21 2.70
N ASN A 326 12.08 31.24 3.50
CA ASN A 326 10.75 30.66 3.45
C ASN A 326 9.74 31.50 4.25
N ALA A 327 10.19 32.20 5.30
CA ALA A 327 9.39 32.95 6.26
C ALA A 327 8.23 32.16 6.92
N SER A 328 8.22 30.83 6.79
CA SER A 328 7.16 29.94 7.30
C SER A 328 7.61 28.47 7.30
N ASN A 329 7.04 27.67 8.20
CA ASN A 329 7.12 26.21 8.18
C ASN A 329 5.75 25.55 7.87
N THR A 330 4.87 26.25 7.15
CA THR A 330 3.45 25.93 6.90
C THR A 330 2.52 26.11 8.12
N PHE A 331 3.00 25.88 9.35
CA PHE A 331 2.21 26.01 10.58
C PHE A 331 2.37 27.40 11.22
N ASN A 332 3.62 27.85 11.37
CA ASN A 332 4.01 29.19 11.80
C ASN A 332 4.34 30.05 10.58
N LYS A 333 4.17 31.37 10.71
CA LYS A 333 4.59 32.39 9.73
C LYS A 333 5.33 33.52 10.46
N THR A 334 6.44 33.99 9.89
CA THR A 334 7.19 35.17 10.36
C THR A 334 7.16 36.33 9.37
N GLY A 335 6.77 36.07 8.11
CA GLY A 335 6.56 37.06 7.06
C GLY A 335 5.32 36.73 6.24
N GLU A 336 4.91 37.65 5.36
CA GLU A 336 3.74 37.48 4.48
C GLU A 336 4.07 36.62 3.25
N PHE A 337 5.29 36.73 2.73
CA PHE A 337 5.79 36.03 1.54
C PHE A 337 7.18 35.42 1.79
N SER A 338 7.62 34.54 0.88
CA SER A 338 8.99 34.02 0.80
C SER A 338 9.82 34.89 -0.16
N HIS A 339 11.13 34.99 0.08
CA HIS A 339 12.01 35.92 -0.65
C HIS A 339 13.33 35.23 -1.04
N GLY A 340 13.88 35.54 -2.22
CA GLY A 340 15.30 35.29 -2.51
C GLY A 340 16.13 36.48 -2.06
N TRP A 341 17.16 36.29 -1.20
CA TRP A 341 17.97 37.38 -0.66
C TRP A 341 19.46 37.23 -0.96
N ILE A 342 20.13 38.37 -1.18
CA ILE A 342 21.58 38.54 -0.98
C ILE A 342 21.76 39.42 0.26
N ILE A 343 22.63 38.99 1.16
CA ILE A 343 23.02 39.73 2.36
C ILE A 343 24.53 39.96 2.42
N LEU A 344 24.92 41.01 3.13
CA LEU A 344 26.28 41.38 3.49
C LEU A 344 26.43 41.26 5.01
N LEU A 345 27.39 40.44 5.44
CA LEU A 345 27.88 40.40 6.83
C LEU A 345 29.15 41.25 6.91
N ASP A 346 29.23 42.09 7.93
CA ASP A 346 30.39 42.87 8.31
C ASP A 346 30.99 42.25 9.60
N HIS A 347 32.18 41.67 9.48
CA HIS A 347 32.89 40.99 10.58
C HIS A 347 33.63 41.97 11.52
N VAL A 348 33.72 43.25 11.14
CA VAL A 348 34.36 44.30 11.95
C VAL A 348 33.32 44.91 12.91
N ASN A 349 32.12 45.17 12.42
CA ASN A 349 31.01 45.73 13.20
C ASN A 349 30.03 44.67 13.76
N ASN A 350 30.16 43.41 13.34
CA ASN A 350 29.23 42.31 13.66
C ASN A 350 27.78 42.63 13.27
N THR A 351 27.57 43.18 12.07
CA THR A 351 26.25 43.53 11.54
C THR A 351 25.92 42.73 10.29
N ALA A 352 24.65 42.40 10.13
CA ALA A 352 24.11 41.73 8.95
C ALA A 352 23.07 42.63 8.26
N SER A 353 23.32 42.94 6.99
CA SER A 353 22.46 43.82 6.18
C SER A 353 22.02 43.16 4.87
N MET A 354 20.77 43.38 4.47
CA MET A 354 20.22 42.94 3.19
C MET A 354 20.68 43.90 2.09
N VAL A 355 21.25 43.33 1.02
CA VAL A 355 21.76 44.06 -0.15
C VAL A 355 20.71 44.08 -1.26
N LYS A 356 20.05 42.94 -1.50
CA LYS A 356 19.01 42.81 -2.52
C LYS A 356 18.02 41.70 -2.16
N GLU A 357 16.76 41.91 -2.56
CA GLU A 357 15.71 40.91 -2.52
C GLU A 357 15.04 40.69 -3.88
N TRP A 358 14.32 39.58 -3.99
CA TRP A 358 13.43 39.22 -5.10
C TRP A 358 12.19 38.48 -4.56
N GLY A 359 11.00 38.91 -4.97
CA GLY A 359 9.71 38.26 -4.65
C GLY A 359 9.08 37.55 -5.86
N ALA A 360 7.99 36.81 -5.64
CA ALA A 360 7.27 36.13 -6.72
C ALA A 360 6.26 37.06 -7.43
N PRO A 361 6.08 36.96 -8.76
CA PRO A 361 5.18 37.81 -9.54
C PRO A 361 3.71 37.33 -9.47
N GLU A 362 3.16 37.13 -8.27
CA GLU A 362 1.76 36.77 -8.08
C GLU A 362 0.88 38.01 -7.79
N PRO A 363 -0.42 38.01 -8.18
CA PRO A 363 -1.31 39.17 -7.99
C PRO A 363 -1.52 39.60 -6.54
N GLU A 364 -1.27 38.74 -5.56
CA GLU A 364 -1.42 39.02 -4.12
C GLU A 364 -0.21 39.77 -3.53
N GLY A 365 0.84 40.03 -4.32
CA GLY A 365 2.05 40.75 -3.90
C GLY A 365 3.28 39.88 -3.64
N GLY A 366 3.10 38.56 -3.66
CA GLY A 366 4.17 37.57 -3.48
C GLY A 366 3.62 36.16 -3.32
N LEU A 367 4.47 35.23 -2.89
CA LEU A 367 4.12 33.82 -2.69
C LEU A 367 4.85 33.29 -1.45
N LEU A 368 4.15 32.50 -0.63
CA LEU A 368 4.68 31.93 0.61
C LEU A 368 4.80 30.40 0.52
N SER A 369 6.00 29.88 0.76
CA SER A 369 6.38 28.47 0.64
C SER A 369 6.90 27.93 1.97
N GLY A 370 6.17 27.02 2.62
CA GLY A 370 6.53 26.55 3.96
C GLY A 370 7.70 25.56 4.00
N SER A 371 8.21 25.14 2.83
CA SER A 371 9.38 24.28 2.71
C SER A 371 10.07 24.45 1.35
N GLN A 372 11.32 23.96 1.26
CA GLN A 372 12.08 23.83 0.01
C GLN A 372 12.36 25.18 -0.66
N GLY A 373 12.87 25.13 -1.90
CA GLY A 373 13.18 26.31 -2.70
C GLY A 373 14.67 26.65 -2.73
N ASN A 374 15.02 27.54 -3.64
CA ASN A 374 16.40 27.98 -3.83
C ASN A 374 16.52 29.29 -4.58
N LEU A 375 17.57 30.04 -4.26
CA LEU A 375 18.11 31.14 -5.06
C LEU A 375 19.41 30.67 -5.75
N GLN A 376 19.51 30.90 -7.05
CA GLN A 376 20.74 30.76 -7.85
C GLN A 376 21.04 32.10 -8.53
N LEU A 377 22.25 32.63 -8.34
CA LEU A 377 22.69 33.81 -9.09
C LEU A 377 23.15 33.42 -10.50
N LEU A 378 22.85 34.27 -11.48
CA LEU A 378 23.13 34.02 -12.90
C LEU A 378 24.33 34.86 -13.39
N PRO A 379 25.08 34.41 -14.42
CA PRO A 379 26.29 35.11 -14.89
C PRO A 379 26.08 36.53 -15.44
N ASN A 380 24.83 36.94 -15.68
CA ASN A 380 24.44 38.31 -16.07
C ASN A 380 24.15 39.23 -14.86
N GLY A 381 24.28 38.76 -13.62
CA GLY A 381 23.89 39.48 -12.40
C GLY A 381 22.40 39.39 -12.06
N GLY A 382 21.62 38.61 -12.83
CA GLY A 382 20.25 38.23 -12.52
C GLY A 382 20.17 37.07 -11.52
N ALA A 383 18.95 36.58 -11.28
CA ALA A 383 18.68 35.47 -10.38
C ALA A 383 17.64 34.50 -10.94
N HIS A 384 17.88 33.20 -10.75
CA HIS A 384 16.90 32.13 -10.94
C HIS A 384 16.42 31.67 -9.57
N ILE A 385 15.10 31.63 -9.36
CA ILE A 385 14.48 31.29 -8.08
C ILE A 385 13.47 30.17 -8.29
N GLY A 386 13.62 29.08 -7.54
CA GLY A 386 12.63 28.02 -7.41
C GLY A 386 11.80 28.22 -6.14
N TRP A 387 10.47 28.29 -6.27
CA TRP A 387 9.55 28.63 -5.17
C TRP A 387 9.14 27.43 -4.29
N GLY A 388 9.97 26.38 -4.26
CA GLY A 388 9.93 25.28 -3.29
C GLY A 388 8.67 24.41 -3.33
N GLU A 389 7.89 24.46 -2.25
CA GLU A 389 6.61 23.74 -2.12
C GLU A 389 5.67 23.99 -3.32
N HIS A 390 5.70 25.19 -3.89
CA HIS A 390 4.98 25.48 -5.14
C HIS A 390 5.90 25.13 -6.31
N ALA A 391 5.43 24.30 -7.25
CA ALA A 391 6.16 23.85 -8.43
C ALA A 391 6.34 24.95 -9.51
N TYR A 392 6.80 26.14 -9.10
CA TYR A 392 7.00 27.32 -9.93
C TYR A 392 8.47 27.77 -9.87
N PHE A 393 8.94 28.44 -10.93
CA PHE A 393 10.24 29.10 -10.94
C PHE A 393 10.22 30.41 -11.74
N SER A 394 11.08 31.35 -11.38
CA SER A 394 11.18 32.67 -12.01
C SER A 394 12.63 33.08 -12.25
N GLU A 395 12.89 33.74 -13.37
CA GLU A 395 14.13 34.44 -13.67
C GLU A 395 13.94 35.96 -13.53
N HIS A 396 14.92 36.61 -12.92
CA HIS A 396 14.93 38.04 -12.60
C HIS A 396 16.20 38.72 -13.10
N ASP A 397 16.12 40.02 -13.38
CA ASP A 397 17.26 40.82 -13.81
C ASP A 397 18.09 41.44 -12.66
N THR A 398 19.11 42.21 -13.05
CA THR A 398 20.00 42.99 -12.16
C THR A 398 19.27 44.01 -11.30
N ASP A 399 18.08 44.44 -11.71
CA ASP A 399 17.34 45.55 -11.13
C ASP A 399 16.20 45.05 -10.22
N GLY A 400 15.79 43.78 -10.40
CA GLY A 400 14.74 43.11 -9.62
C GLY A 400 13.46 42.82 -10.41
N ASN A 401 13.42 43.12 -11.71
CA ASN A 401 12.26 42.84 -12.55
C ASN A 401 12.21 41.35 -12.93
N VAL A 402 11.01 40.79 -13.00
CA VAL A 402 10.81 39.42 -13.53
C VAL A 402 10.93 39.43 -15.04
N VAL A 403 11.76 38.52 -15.55
CA VAL A 403 12.08 38.35 -16.98
C VAL A 403 11.32 37.14 -17.56
N LEU A 404 11.21 36.06 -16.78
CA LEU A 404 10.50 34.83 -17.12
C LEU A 404 9.84 34.27 -15.85
N TYR A 405 8.60 33.80 -15.97
CA TYR A 405 7.92 33.06 -14.90
C TYR A 405 7.29 31.78 -15.45
N ALA A 406 7.49 30.66 -14.76
CA ALA A 406 7.06 29.35 -15.21
C ALA A 406 6.35 28.58 -14.09
N LYS A 407 5.18 28.01 -14.41
CA LYS A 407 4.43 27.09 -13.54
C LYS A 407 4.43 25.69 -14.15
N VAL A 408 4.86 24.67 -13.38
CA VAL A 408 5.01 23.29 -13.87
C VAL A 408 3.74 22.46 -13.68
N ALA A 409 2.99 22.75 -12.61
CA ALA A 409 1.67 22.20 -12.31
C ALA A 409 0.93 23.18 -11.38
N ASP A 410 -0.40 23.10 -11.32
CA ASP A 410 -1.21 23.91 -10.41
C ASP A 410 -1.02 23.46 -8.94
N ARG A 411 -1.12 24.38 -7.98
CA ARG A 411 -0.95 24.09 -6.54
C ARG A 411 -1.89 22.97 -6.04
N LEU A 412 -3.11 22.85 -6.59
CA LEU A 412 -4.07 21.81 -6.22
C LEU A 412 -3.60 20.39 -6.58
N SER A 413 -2.65 20.25 -7.52
CA SER A 413 -2.07 18.97 -7.92
C SER A 413 -1.18 18.32 -6.85
N ASN A 414 -0.66 19.11 -5.89
CA ASN A 414 0.32 18.67 -4.89
C ASN A 414 1.66 18.12 -5.49
N VAL A 415 1.93 18.42 -6.77
CA VAL A 415 3.27 18.30 -7.39
C VAL A 415 4.20 19.35 -6.78
N MET A 416 5.45 18.98 -6.52
CA MET A 416 6.45 19.83 -5.87
C MET A 416 7.80 19.75 -6.59
N ILE A 417 8.62 20.80 -6.49
CA ILE A 417 9.99 20.84 -7.05
C ILE A 417 10.97 21.24 -5.95
N TYR A 418 11.79 20.30 -5.50
CA TYR A 418 12.71 20.52 -4.37
C TYR A 418 13.68 21.69 -4.61
N ARG A 419 14.29 21.73 -5.80
CA ARG A 419 15.08 22.84 -6.33
C ARG A 419 14.95 22.89 -7.85
N SER A 420 15.05 24.10 -8.41
CA SER A 420 15.20 24.33 -9.85
C SER A 420 16.45 25.17 -10.13
N GLY A 421 17.06 25.01 -11.29
CA GLY A 421 18.23 25.83 -11.65
C GLY A 421 18.36 26.02 -13.13
N LYS A 422 19.26 26.91 -13.53
CA LYS A 422 19.50 27.25 -14.93
C LYS A 422 20.98 27.14 -15.27
N TYR A 423 21.30 26.30 -16.26
CA TYR A 423 22.67 25.96 -16.60
C TYR A 423 22.84 25.70 -18.10
N ASN A 424 24.06 25.87 -18.60
CA ASN A 424 24.44 25.37 -19.93
C ASN A 424 24.70 23.86 -19.86
N TRP A 425 24.32 23.14 -20.92
CA TRP A 425 24.52 21.70 -21.03
C TRP A 425 24.64 21.32 -22.51
N THR A 426 25.62 20.48 -22.83
CA THR A 426 25.84 19.95 -24.18
C THR A 426 25.97 18.44 -24.08
N ALA A 427 25.11 17.73 -24.80
CA ALA A 427 25.02 16.28 -24.71
C ALA A 427 24.64 15.63 -26.04
N GLN A 428 25.22 14.46 -26.28
CA GLN A 428 25.00 13.61 -27.45
C GLN A 428 24.65 12.20 -26.95
N PRO A 429 23.35 11.84 -26.90
CA PRO A 429 22.92 10.51 -26.47
C PRO A 429 23.49 9.40 -27.35
N LEU A 430 23.80 8.24 -26.75
CA LEU A 430 24.12 7.00 -27.49
C LEU A 430 22.88 6.33 -28.11
N THR A 431 21.67 6.81 -27.78
CA THR A 431 20.43 6.41 -28.46
C THR A 431 20.37 7.02 -29.86
N LYS A 432 19.71 6.38 -30.81
CA LYS A 432 19.46 6.95 -32.13
C LYS A 432 18.18 7.82 -32.14
N PRO A 433 18.05 8.78 -33.07
CA PRO A 433 16.80 9.50 -33.29
C PRO A 433 15.60 8.56 -33.46
N ALA A 434 14.51 8.86 -32.75
CA ALA A 434 13.25 8.14 -32.84
C ALA A 434 12.38 8.76 -33.95
N MET A 435 11.75 7.93 -34.78
CA MET A 435 10.91 8.36 -35.90
C MET A 435 9.59 7.58 -35.93
N TRP A 436 8.49 8.29 -36.21
CA TRP A 436 7.22 7.71 -36.65
C TRP A 436 6.79 8.32 -38.00
N ALA A 437 6.16 7.53 -38.86
CA ALA A 437 5.71 7.96 -40.19
C ALA A 437 4.31 7.41 -40.46
N PHE A 438 3.42 8.25 -40.99
CA PHE A 438 1.99 7.98 -41.17
C PHE A 438 1.49 8.47 -42.52
N SER A 439 0.55 7.74 -43.13
CA SER A 439 -0.26 8.19 -44.26
C SER A 439 -1.66 7.61 -44.13
N ARG A 440 -2.70 8.42 -44.32
CA ARG A 440 -4.08 7.98 -44.05
C ARG A 440 -4.57 6.95 -45.07
N LEU A 441 -4.36 7.18 -46.36
CA LEU A 441 -4.86 6.31 -47.44
C LEU A 441 -3.74 5.57 -48.18
N GLY A 442 -2.48 5.94 -47.94
CA GLY A 442 -1.35 5.46 -48.74
C GLY A 442 -1.28 6.08 -50.15
N SER A 443 -2.22 6.97 -50.50
CA SER A 443 -2.28 7.71 -51.76
C SER A 443 -1.66 9.11 -51.62
N GLU A 444 -1.19 9.67 -52.73
CA GLU A 444 -0.60 11.03 -52.78
C GLU A 444 -1.60 12.12 -52.35
N GLU A 445 -2.90 11.89 -52.51
CA GLU A 445 -3.98 12.75 -51.99
C GLU A 445 -3.98 12.89 -50.46
N SER A 446 -3.50 11.86 -49.75
CA SER A 446 -3.46 11.84 -48.29
C SER A 446 -2.12 12.30 -47.70
N GLY A 447 -1.08 12.42 -48.54
CA GLY A 447 0.29 12.74 -48.14
C GLY A 447 0.92 11.72 -47.18
N MET A 448 2.13 12.04 -46.75
CA MET A 448 2.90 11.31 -45.73
C MET A 448 3.42 12.31 -44.70
N HIS A 449 3.05 12.11 -43.44
CA HIS A 449 3.54 12.88 -42.30
C HIS A 449 4.62 12.07 -41.57
N VAL A 450 5.68 12.72 -41.10
CA VAL A 450 6.81 12.11 -40.39
C VAL A 450 7.13 12.95 -39.17
N TRP A 451 7.24 12.33 -38.01
CA TRP A 451 7.65 12.96 -36.75
C TRP A 451 8.97 12.36 -36.27
N VAL A 452 9.89 13.22 -35.84
CA VAL A 452 11.22 12.81 -35.37
C VAL A 452 11.63 13.58 -34.10
N SER A 453 12.23 12.88 -33.14
CA SER A 453 12.79 13.45 -31.90
C SER A 453 14.08 12.71 -31.48
N TRP A 454 14.86 13.32 -30.58
CA TRP A 454 16.06 12.69 -30.01
C TRP A 454 16.28 13.17 -28.57
N ASN A 455 15.89 12.33 -27.60
CA ASN A 455 15.86 12.68 -26.18
C ASN A 455 17.26 12.99 -25.65
N GLY A 456 17.50 14.25 -25.26
CA GLY A 456 18.77 14.73 -24.70
C GLY A 456 19.80 15.25 -25.70
N ALA A 457 19.50 15.27 -27.00
CA ALA A 457 20.44 15.75 -28.02
C ALA A 457 20.37 17.28 -28.19
N THR A 458 21.37 17.98 -27.63
CA THR A 458 21.42 19.46 -27.57
C THR A 458 21.84 20.10 -28.88
N GLU A 459 22.73 19.46 -29.65
CA GLU A 459 23.36 20.06 -30.84
C GLU A 459 22.52 19.99 -32.12
N VAL A 460 21.42 19.22 -32.12
CA VAL A 460 20.57 19.09 -33.30
C VAL A 460 19.89 20.43 -33.64
N ARG A 461 20.02 20.89 -34.88
CA ARG A 461 19.36 22.10 -35.42
C ARG A 461 18.40 21.81 -36.57
N GLY A 462 18.58 20.69 -37.27
CA GLY A 462 17.70 20.28 -38.36
C GLY A 462 17.76 18.80 -38.67
N TRP A 463 16.96 18.40 -39.66
CA TRP A 463 16.74 17.03 -40.09
C TRP A 463 16.70 16.95 -41.61
N ASN A 464 17.53 16.07 -42.21
CA ASN A 464 17.34 15.64 -43.60
C ASN A 464 16.46 14.40 -43.63
N PHE A 465 15.48 14.34 -44.54
CA PHE A 465 14.58 13.19 -44.70
C PHE A 465 14.85 12.45 -46.02
N PHE A 466 14.95 11.13 -45.92
CA PHE A 466 15.15 10.21 -47.03
C PHE A 466 14.06 9.16 -47.04
N ALA A 467 13.66 8.72 -48.23
CA ALA A 467 12.64 7.68 -48.40
C ALA A 467 12.88 6.80 -49.63
N GLY A 468 12.23 5.65 -49.66
CA GLY A 468 12.43 4.65 -50.72
C GLY A 468 11.36 3.56 -50.73
N ASN A 469 11.36 2.80 -51.83
CA ASN A 469 10.42 1.69 -52.03
C ASN A 469 10.85 0.38 -51.34
N SER A 470 12.11 0.30 -50.90
CA SER A 470 12.69 -0.86 -50.21
C SER A 470 13.43 -0.42 -48.95
N SER A 471 13.43 -1.28 -47.92
CA SER A 471 14.19 -1.09 -46.68
C SER A 471 15.72 -1.18 -46.85
N THR A 472 16.20 -1.55 -48.04
CA THR A 472 17.62 -1.55 -48.42
C THR A 472 18.01 -0.40 -49.35
N GLY A 473 17.06 0.47 -49.73
CA GLY A 473 17.25 1.48 -50.77
C GLY A 473 17.03 0.96 -52.20
N PRO A 474 17.38 1.72 -53.25
CA PRO A 474 18.04 3.03 -53.19
C PRO A 474 17.19 4.09 -52.47
N TRP A 475 17.87 4.96 -51.72
CA TRP A 475 17.25 6.03 -50.95
C TRP A 475 17.22 7.33 -51.76
N LYS A 476 16.07 8.00 -51.77
CA LYS A 476 15.89 9.31 -52.37
C LYS A 476 15.72 10.35 -51.27
N TYR A 477 16.49 11.44 -51.34
CA TYR A 477 16.25 12.63 -50.52
C TYR A 477 14.87 13.24 -50.87
N ILE A 478 14.05 13.50 -49.85
CA ILE A 478 12.69 14.04 -50.04
C ILE A 478 12.49 15.44 -49.46
N GLY A 479 13.42 15.94 -48.65
CA GLY A 479 13.40 17.30 -48.09
C GLY A 479 14.11 17.39 -46.75
N ASN A 480 14.04 18.57 -46.13
CA ASN A 480 14.57 18.81 -44.79
C ASN A 480 13.60 19.66 -43.95
N ALA A 481 13.81 19.67 -42.63
CA ALA A 481 13.12 20.56 -41.70
C ALA A 481 14.10 21.08 -40.63
N THR A 482 13.90 22.30 -40.16
CA THR A 482 14.55 22.80 -38.93
C THR A 482 13.86 22.18 -37.71
N LYS A 483 14.58 22.03 -36.59
CA LYS A 483 14.04 21.54 -35.31
C LYS A 483 13.37 22.71 -34.56
N PRO A 484 12.02 22.73 -34.37
CA PRO A 484 11.33 23.83 -33.69
C PRO A 484 11.18 23.63 -32.17
N GLY A 485 11.40 22.40 -31.69
CA GLY A 485 11.19 21.97 -30.30
C GLY A 485 11.70 20.52 -30.12
N PHE A 486 11.10 19.76 -29.21
CA PHE A 486 11.49 18.36 -28.95
C PHE A 486 11.24 17.44 -30.16
N GLU A 487 10.03 17.53 -30.73
CA GLU A 487 9.57 16.75 -31.87
C GLU A 487 9.41 17.66 -33.11
N THR A 488 9.78 17.15 -34.28
CA THR A 488 9.70 17.88 -35.56
C THR A 488 8.78 17.13 -36.52
N GLU A 489 7.72 17.78 -37.01
CA GLU A 489 6.85 17.27 -38.08
C GLU A 489 7.40 17.69 -39.46
N PHE A 490 7.50 16.74 -40.39
CA PHE A 490 7.80 16.96 -41.81
C PHE A 490 6.72 16.29 -42.67
N THR A 491 6.35 16.92 -43.78
CA THR A 491 5.28 16.44 -44.66
C THR A 491 5.76 16.28 -46.10
N SER A 492 5.33 15.20 -46.74
CA SER A 492 5.61 14.92 -48.15
C SER A 492 4.30 14.65 -48.90
N GLY A 493 4.09 15.31 -50.04
CA GLY A 493 2.95 15.04 -50.91
C GLY A 493 3.00 13.65 -51.58
N LYS A 494 4.18 13.00 -51.60
CA LYS A 494 4.33 11.63 -52.10
C LYS A 494 4.50 10.65 -50.93
N VAL A 495 3.65 9.63 -50.90
CA VAL A 495 3.78 8.52 -49.97
C VAL A 495 4.91 7.60 -50.41
N TRP A 496 5.77 7.24 -49.46
CA TRP A 496 6.83 6.25 -49.64
C TRP A 496 6.67 5.12 -48.60
N PRO A 497 6.93 3.84 -48.96
CA PRO A 497 6.80 2.73 -48.01
C PRO A 497 7.79 2.77 -46.83
N TRP A 498 9.01 3.29 -47.05
CA TRP A 498 10.08 3.35 -46.05
C TRP A 498 10.73 4.73 -46.01
N SER A 499 11.13 5.18 -44.81
CA SER A 499 11.83 6.44 -44.60
C SER A 499 12.83 6.39 -43.44
N TYR A 500 13.76 7.34 -43.41
CA TYR A 500 14.61 7.64 -42.25
C TYR A 500 14.98 9.14 -42.26
N ALA A 501 15.50 9.64 -41.12
CA ALA A 501 16.05 10.99 -41.03
C ALA A 501 17.50 10.99 -40.54
N GLU A 502 18.24 12.03 -40.91
CA GLU A 502 19.60 12.31 -40.43
C GLU A 502 19.57 13.58 -39.58
N ALA A 503 20.08 13.51 -38.36
CA ALA A 503 20.19 14.65 -37.45
C ALA A 503 21.35 15.55 -37.88
N LEU A 504 21.09 16.84 -38.07
CA LEU A 504 22.09 17.85 -38.45
C LEU A 504 22.47 18.73 -37.27
N ASP A 505 23.77 19.01 -37.14
CA ASP A 505 24.33 19.99 -36.21
C ASP A 505 24.18 21.45 -36.71
N PHE A 506 24.92 22.38 -36.11
CA PHE A 506 24.99 23.78 -36.56
C PHE A 506 25.79 23.99 -37.85
N SER A 507 26.71 23.09 -38.20
CA SER A 507 27.51 23.16 -39.45
C SER A 507 26.82 22.52 -40.67
N GLY A 508 25.74 21.76 -40.44
CA GLY A 508 25.08 20.94 -41.45
C GLY A 508 25.69 19.54 -41.60
N ALA A 509 26.59 19.14 -40.70
CA ALA A 509 27.14 17.80 -40.61
C ALA A 509 26.13 16.83 -39.98
N VAL A 510 26.15 15.57 -40.44
CA VAL A 510 25.29 14.51 -39.91
C VAL A 510 25.88 13.96 -38.61
N LEU A 511 25.11 14.08 -37.52
CA LEU A 511 25.46 13.55 -36.20
C LEU A 511 25.17 12.05 -36.08
N GLU A 512 23.97 11.63 -36.49
CA GLU A 512 23.49 10.24 -36.47
C GLU A 512 22.19 10.14 -37.29
N ARG A 513 21.84 8.94 -37.75
CA ARG A 513 20.59 8.65 -38.47
C ARG A 513 19.58 7.89 -37.60
N SER A 514 18.30 8.15 -37.83
CA SER A 514 17.20 7.39 -37.23
C SER A 514 17.27 5.91 -37.64
N VAL A 515 16.52 5.07 -36.93
CA VAL A 515 16.17 3.74 -37.46
C VAL A 515 15.34 3.93 -38.73
N ILE A 516 15.53 3.03 -39.72
CA ILE A 516 14.71 2.98 -40.93
C ILE A 516 13.32 2.49 -40.56
N GLN A 517 12.32 3.34 -40.76
CA GLN A 517 10.95 3.12 -40.35
C GLN A 517 10.05 2.87 -41.56
N ARG A 518 9.02 2.04 -41.38
CA ARG A 518 7.96 1.84 -42.38
C ARG A 518 6.84 2.84 -42.14
N THR A 519 6.34 3.48 -43.19
CA THR A 519 5.15 4.33 -43.12
C THR A 519 3.93 3.51 -42.73
N PHE A 520 3.28 3.88 -41.63
CA PHE A 520 2.04 3.27 -41.18
C PHE A 520 0.86 3.76 -42.03
N VAL A 521 0.05 2.83 -42.51
CA VAL A 521 -1.23 3.11 -43.17
C VAL A 521 -2.31 2.31 -42.42
N PRO A 522 -3.39 2.95 -41.94
CA PRO A 522 -4.43 2.27 -41.17
C PRO A 522 -5.21 1.26 -42.02
N SER A 523 -5.77 0.24 -41.37
CA SER A 523 -6.67 -0.72 -42.02
C SER A 523 -8.00 -0.08 -42.42
N PRO A 524 -8.75 -0.65 -43.38
CA PRO A 524 -10.09 -0.16 -43.74
C PRO A 524 -11.08 -0.09 -42.56
N SER A 525 -10.89 -0.93 -41.53
CA SER A 525 -11.64 -0.90 -40.27
C SER A 525 -11.28 0.26 -39.35
N LEU A 526 -10.06 0.81 -39.47
CA LEU A 526 -9.55 1.89 -38.63
C LEU A 526 -9.68 3.27 -39.30
N LEU A 527 -9.75 3.32 -40.64
CA LEU A 527 -9.95 4.54 -41.45
C LEU A 527 -11.04 5.53 -40.96
N PRO A 528 -12.21 5.09 -40.42
CA PRO A 528 -13.21 6.00 -39.87
C PRO A 528 -12.72 6.79 -38.65
N PHE A 529 -11.79 6.23 -37.89
CA PHE A 529 -11.20 6.77 -36.65
C PHE A 529 -9.80 7.35 -36.88
N CYS A 530 -9.51 7.75 -38.12
CA CYS A 530 -8.24 8.38 -38.50
C CYS A 530 -8.48 9.66 -39.29
N ASN A 531 -7.72 10.69 -38.94
CA ASN A 531 -7.53 11.90 -39.75
C ASN A 531 -6.18 11.83 -40.49
N ASN A 532 -5.73 12.91 -41.12
CA ASN A 532 -4.50 12.89 -41.94
C ASN A 532 -3.20 12.88 -41.09
N ARG A 533 -3.28 13.23 -39.80
CA ARG A 533 -2.15 13.28 -38.84
C ARG A 533 -2.09 12.10 -37.85
N GLY A 534 -3.03 11.18 -37.92
CA GLY A 534 -3.06 10.01 -37.03
C GLY A 534 -4.45 9.44 -36.83
N CYS A 535 -4.56 8.53 -35.86
CA CYS A 535 -5.82 7.91 -35.46
C CYS A 535 -6.13 8.19 -33.99
N ASP A 536 -7.41 8.06 -33.65
CA ASP A 536 -7.94 8.26 -32.30
C ASP A 536 -7.51 7.12 -31.36
N LEU A 537 -7.67 7.32 -30.05
CA LEU A 537 -7.33 6.31 -29.05
C LEU A 537 -8.28 5.10 -29.15
N SER A 538 -7.76 3.90 -28.92
CA SER A 538 -8.54 2.66 -28.98
C SER A 538 -9.51 2.56 -27.80
N GLU A 539 -10.77 2.89 -28.01
CA GLU A 539 -11.83 2.64 -27.03
C GLU A 539 -12.05 1.13 -26.82
N LYS A 540 -12.37 0.74 -25.57
CA LYS A 540 -12.68 -0.65 -25.25
C LYS A 540 -14.05 -1.00 -25.85
N THR A 541 -14.11 -2.07 -26.65
CA THR A 541 -15.35 -2.57 -27.24
C THR A 541 -16.44 -2.74 -26.16
N PRO A 542 -17.63 -2.12 -26.32
CA PRO A 542 -18.75 -2.29 -25.39
C PRO A 542 -19.10 -3.77 -25.16
N GLU A 543 -19.46 -4.15 -23.94
CA GLU A 543 -19.63 -5.56 -23.53
C GLU A 543 -20.80 -6.29 -24.23
N ASN A 544 -21.70 -5.53 -24.85
CA ASN A 544 -22.76 -6.03 -25.73
C ASN A 544 -22.30 -6.30 -27.18
N LEU A 545 -21.07 -5.93 -27.54
CA LEU A 545 -20.44 -6.12 -28.85
C LEU A 545 -19.18 -6.99 -28.81
N THR A 546 -18.77 -7.50 -27.63
CA THR A 546 -17.67 -8.44 -27.51
C THR A 546 -18.07 -9.81 -28.04
N VAL A 547 -17.68 -10.10 -29.29
CA VAL A 547 -17.80 -11.43 -29.90
C VAL A 547 -16.97 -12.43 -29.08
N ALA A 548 -17.58 -13.55 -28.69
CA ALA A 548 -16.86 -14.63 -28.00
C ALA A 548 -15.81 -15.25 -28.95
N TYR A 549 -14.57 -15.34 -28.48
CA TYR A 549 -13.45 -15.81 -29.30
C TYR A 549 -13.59 -17.31 -29.59
N GLU A 550 -13.65 -17.70 -30.87
CA GLU A 550 -13.56 -19.10 -31.26
C GLU A 550 -12.14 -19.62 -31.04
N THR A 551 -11.99 -20.59 -30.13
CA THR A 551 -10.69 -21.10 -29.67
C THR A 551 -10.09 -22.19 -30.59
N SER A 552 -10.59 -22.32 -31.81
CA SER A 552 -10.46 -23.52 -32.66
C SER A 552 -9.62 -23.36 -33.94
N TRP A 553 -8.63 -22.45 -33.96
CA TRP A 553 -7.63 -22.35 -35.04
C TRP A 553 -6.20 -22.50 -34.50
N PRO A 554 -5.58 -23.70 -34.59
CA PRO A 554 -4.21 -23.92 -34.13
C PRO A 554 -3.20 -23.30 -35.10
N VAL A 555 -2.68 -22.11 -34.76
CA VAL A 555 -1.56 -21.50 -35.49
C VAL A 555 -0.28 -22.28 -35.19
N ASP A 556 0.27 -22.91 -36.22
CA ASP A 556 1.46 -23.78 -36.14
C ASP A 556 2.68 -23.02 -35.58
N ALA A 557 3.33 -23.59 -34.57
CA ALA A 557 4.25 -22.89 -33.66
C ALA A 557 5.46 -22.26 -34.35
N LYS A 558 5.86 -22.76 -35.53
CA LYS A 558 6.99 -22.25 -36.33
C LYS A 558 6.83 -20.81 -36.81
N TRP A 559 5.62 -20.24 -36.78
CA TRP A 559 5.35 -18.89 -37.27
C TRP A 559 5.50 -17.79 -36.20
N LEU A 560 5.71 -18.16 -34.93
CA LEU A 560 5.84 -17.22 -33.81
C LEU A 560 7.28 -16.70 -33.66
N SER A 561 7.59 -15.62 -34.37
CA SER A 561 8.92 -14.98 -34.37
C SER A 561 9.35 -14.46 -32.98
N PRO A 562 10.62 -14.67 -32.56
CA PRO A 562 11.04 -14.40 -31.19
C PRO A 562 11.68 -13.01 -30.95
N ASN A 563 11.09 -11.88 -31.40
CA ASN A 563 11.52 -10.55 -30.89
C ASN A 563 10.48 -9.40 -30.98
N ARG A 564 10.73 -8.33 -30.19
CA ARG A 564 9.92 -7.09 -29.97
C ARG A 564 8.61 -7.25 -29.17
N GLY A 565 8.25 -6.37 -28.23
CA GLY A 565 8.91 -5.13 -27.77
C GLY A 565 8.52 -4.76 -26.33
N PHE A 566 9.07 -3.65 -25.81
CA PHE A 566 8.91 -3.20 -24.42
C PHE A 566 7.55 -2.52 -24.18
N ASP A 567 7.06 -2.65 -22.94
CA ASP A 567 6.02 -1.81 -22.33
C ASP A 567 6.71 -0.88 -21.30
N THR A 568 6.31 0.39 -21.24
CA THR A 568 6.99 1.45 -20.49
C THR A 568 6.24 1.92 -19.23
N SER A 569 5.16 1.22 -18.84
CA SER A 569 4.35 1.50 -17.65
C SER A 569 5.07 1.42 -16.28
N HIS A 570 6.37 1.09 -16.25
CA HIS A 570 7.16 0.88 -15.04
C HIS A 570 7.71 2.14 -14.35
N TYR A 571 7.70 3.31 -15.00
CA TYR A 571 8.37 4.52 -14.46
C TYR A 571 7.57 5.29 -13.39
N TYR A 572 6.40 4.77 -13.02
CA TYR A 572 5.39 5.50 -12.25
C TYR A 572 5.04 4.75 -10.96
N GLN A 573 5.57 5.22 -9.83
CA GLN A 573 5.09 4.84 -8.49
C GLN A 573 4.80 6.08 -7.65
N ASP A 574 3.52 6.27 -7.30
CA ASP A 574 3.15 7.14 -6.19
C ASP A 574 3.44 6.43 -4.85
N SER A 575 4.12 7.13 -3.94
CA SER A 575 4.60 6.55 -2.67
C SER A 575 3.47 6.29 -1.65
N PRO A 576 3.51 5.21 -0.86
CA PRO A 576 2.34 4.68 -0.14
C PRO A 576 2.09 5.27 1.27
N LEU A 577 2.39 6.55 1.52
CA LEU A 577 2.37 7.14 2.88
C LEU A 577 1.13 7.99 3.26
N ALA A 578 0.14 8.14 2.37
CA ALA A 578 -1.04 8.98 2.61
C ALA A 578 -2.14 8.35 3.51
N LEU A 579 -1.97 7.12 3.99
CA LEU A 579 -3.08 6.29 4.50
C LEU A 579 -3.37 6.42 6.02
N ILE A 580 -2.46 6.96 6.82
CA ILE A 580 -2.50 6.79 8.29
C ILE A 580 -3.26 7.91 9.04
N ARG A 581 -3.40 9.12 8.48
CA ARG A 581 -3.93 10.30 9.23
C ARG A 581 -5.44 10.54 9.14
N HIS A 582 -6.18 9.90 8.24
CA HIS A 582 -7.65 10.08 8.13
C HIS A 582 -8.46 9.04 8.93
N THR A 583 -7.87 7.91 9.35
CA THR A 583 -8.60 6.80 9.98
C THR A 583 -9.24 7.18 11.32
N TRP A 584 -8.53 7.91 12.19
CA TRP A 584 -9.00 8.17 13.55
C TRP A 584 -10.31 8.97 13.63
N VAL A 585 -10.47 10.02 12.81
CA VAL A 585 -11.70 10.83 12.79
C VAL A 585 -12.86 10.05 12.16
N PHE A 586 -12.62 9.34 11.06
CA PHE A 586 -13.65 8.52 10.41
C PHE A 586 -14.09 7.33 11.27
N THR A 587 -13.17 6.65 11.97
CA THR A 587 -13.52 5.57 12.90
C THR A 587 -14.34 6.11 14.08
N PHE A 588 -14.03 7.30 14.62
CA PHE A 588 -14.85 7.88 15.69
C PHE A 588 -16.24 8.29 15.19
N ALA A 589 -16.33 8.90 13.99
CA ALA A 589 -17.61 9.25 13.35
C ALA A 589 -18.47 8.01 13.05
N TRP A 590 -17.88 6.92 12.56
CA TRP A 590 -18.60 5.66 12.31
C TRP A 590 -18.94 4.88 13.59
N ILE A 591 -18.16 5.02 14.67
CA ILE A 591 -18.56 4.53 16.00
C ILE A 591 -19.79 5.31 16.48
N VAL A 592 -19.80 6.64 16.38
CA VAL A 592 -20.95 7.48 16.78
C VAL A 592 -22.18 7.21 15.89
N LEU A 593 -22.02 7.08 14.57
CA LEU A 593 -23.10 6.71 13.65
C LEU A 593 -23.61 5.28 13.88
N GLY A 594 -22.72 4.33 14.16
CA GLY A 594 -23.09 2.96 14.55
C GLY A 594 -23.88 2.91 15.85
N LEU A 595 -23.47 3.69 16.86
CA LEU A 595 -24.19 3.87 18.12
C LEU A 595 -25.55 4.58 17.92
N ALA A 596 -25.64 5.55 17.01
CA ALA A 596 -26.89 6.19 16.64
C ALA A 596 -27.84 5.21 15.93
N PHE A 597 -27.34 4.41 14.98
CA PHE A 597 -28.13 3.38 14.30
C PHE A 597 -28.58 2.28 15.25
N LEU A 598 -27.73 1.88 16.21
CA LEU A 598 -28.12 1.00 17.32
C LEU A 598 -29.22 1.65 18.18
N SER A 599 -29.12 2.94 18.51
CA SER A 599 -30.19 3.60 19.29
C SER A 599 -31.53 3.65 18.55
N GLY A 600 -31.53 3.89 17.23
CA GLY A 600 -32.76 3.96 16.42
C GLY A 600 -33.36 2.57 16.14
N GLY A 601 -32.54 1.64 15.63
CA GLY A 601 -32.98 0.30 15.24
C GLY A 601 -33.46 -0.54 16.41
N VAL A 602 -32.75 -0.51 17.55
CA VAL A 602 -33.14 -1.26 18.75
C VAL A 602 -34.42 -0.68 19.38
N TRP A 603 -34.63 0.64 19.33
CA TRP A 603 -35.90 1.25 19.77
C TRP A 603 -37.10 0.82 18.92
N GLY A 604 -36.91 0.68 17.60
CA GLY A 604 -37.93 0.14 16.69
C GLY A 604 -38.30 -1.31 17.05
N GLY A 605 -37.31 -2.17 17.23
CA GLY A 605 -37.52 -3.58 17.58
C GLY A 605 -38.12 -3.80 18.97
N MET A 606 -37.61 -3.10 20.00
CA MET A 606 -38.09 -3.28 21.38
C MET A 606 -39.54 -2.86 21.58
N ARG A 607 -40.02 -1.82 20.88
CA ARG A 607 -41.44 -1.40 20.96
C ARG A 607 -42.41 -2.45 20.43
N ALA A 608 -41.99 -3.34 19.53
CA ALA A 608 -42.84 -4.40 19.00
C ALA A 608 -43.02 -5.59 19.97
N LEU A 609 -42.05 -5.82 20.87
CA LEU A 609 -41.98 -7.03 21.71
C LEU A 609 -42.45 -6.82 23.16
N GLN A 610 -42.71 -5.59 23.60
CA GLN A 610 -43.03 -5.27 25.00
C GLN A 610 -44.54 -5.23 25.37
N HIS A 611 -45.46 -5.59 24.46
CA HIS A 611 -46.91 -5.53 24.70
C HIS A 611 -47.60 -6.91 24.72
N PRO A 612 -47.68 -7.59 25.89
CA PRO A 612 -48.52 -8.77 26.06
C PRO A 612 -50.01 -8.37 26.13
N LYS A 613 -50.73 -8.45 25.00
CA LYS A 613 -52.19 -8.25 24.99
C LYS A 613 -52.93 -9.44 25.61
N ARG A 614 -53.25 -9.35 26.91
CA ARG A 614 -54.29 -10.19 27.54
C ARG A 614 -55.62 -10.04 26.80
N SER A 615 -56.42 -11.11 26.79
CA SER A 615 -57.79 -11.12 26.29
C SER A 615 -58.77 -11.63 27.36
N SER A 616 -60.05 -11.25 27.20
CA SER A 616 -61.16 -11.44 28.16
C SER A 616 -61.04 -10.60 29.46
N SER A 617 -62.13 -10.12 30.08
CA SER A 617 -63.56 -10.41 29.85
C SER A 617 -64.50 -9.22 30.14
N LEU A 618 -65.77 -9.36 29.72
CA LEU A 618 -67.00 -8.73 30.28
C LEU A 618 -67.22 -7.19 30.21
N ARG A 619 -67.66 -6.73 29.02
CA ARG A 619 -69.05 -6.28 28.74
C ARG A 619 -69.86 -5.58 29.88
N LYS A 620 -70.09 -4.24 29.77
CA LYS A 620 -71.44 -3.61 29.64
C LYS A 620 -71.45 -2.06 29.62
N ASP A 621 -72.29 -1.53 28.73
CA ASP A 621 -73.29 -0.44 28.84
C ASP A 621 -73.01 0.96 29.48
N THR A 622 -73.61 1.97 28.82
CA THR A 622 -74.15 3.26 29.33
C THR A 622 -73.26 4.44 29.81
N GLN A 623 -73.25 5.49 28.97
CA GLN A 623 -73.65 6.90 29.24
C GLN A 623 -73.00 7.79 30.34
N LEU A 624 -72.83 9.08 29.96
CA LEU A 624 -72.69 10.30 30.79
C LEU A 624 -71.42 10.37 31.68
N GLY A 625 -70.91 11.54 32.08
CA GLY A 625 -71.30 12.92 31.77
C GLY A 625 -71.45 13.80 33.03
N ASN A 626 -70.82 14.98 33.02
CA ASN A 626 -70.99 16.15 33.92
C ASN A 626 -70.25 16.26 35.29
N TYR A 627 -69.38 17.28 35.33
CA TYR A 627 -69.18 18.33 36.36
C TYR A 627 -68.65 18.07 37.80
N ALA A 628 -67.98 19.13 38.30
CA ALA A 628 -67.61 19.46 39.69
C ALA A 628 -66.49 18.61 40.36
N GLU A 629 -65.62 19.15 41.24
CA GLU A 629 -65.40 20.56 41.65
C GLU A 629 -63.92 20.85 42.05
N ALA A 630 -63.64 22.10 42.46
CA ALA A 630 -62.31 22.69 42.63
C ALA A 630 -61.56 22.28 43.93
N TRP A 631 -60.30 22.74 44.09
CA TRP A 631 -59.94 23.77 45.09
C TRP A 631 -58.53 24.40 44.88
N ARG A 632 -58.20 25.42 45.70
CA ARG A 632 -57.01 26.32 45.69
C ARG A 632 -56.04 26.01 46.88
N PRO A 633 -54.92 26.74 47.17
CA PRO A 633 -54.28 27.95 46.59
C PRO A 633 -52.79 27.67 46.17
N SER A 634 -51.72 28.50 46.10
CA SER A 634 -51.28 29.95 46.10
C SER A 634 -49.76 29.95 45.75
N ARG A 635 -48.95 30.99 45.43
CA ARG A 635 -48.95 32.45 45.09
C ARG A 635 -47.48 32.73 44.62
N GLY A 636 -47.09 33.68 43.77
CA GLY A 636 -47.81 34.65 42.92
C GLY A 636 -47.23 36.09 43.02
N ARG A 637 -46.59 36.60 41.93
CA ARG A 637 -46.12 37.99 41.57
C ARG A 637 -44.64 38.02 41.05
N ASN A 638 -44.20 38.84 40.07
CA ASN A 638 -44.89 39.87 39.25
C ASN A 638 -44.11 40.31 37.96
N VAL A 639 -44.83 40.85 36.93
CA VAL A 639 -44.44 41.99 36.01
C VAL A 639 -43.28 41.75 35.00
N VAL A 640 -43.21 42.19 33.71
CA VAL A 640 -44.02 42.90 32.66
C VAL A 640 -43.24 42.79 31.30
N GLU A 641 -43.71 42.96 30.05
CA GLU A 641 -45.00 42.69 29.34
C GLU A 641 -44.87 42.98 27.80
N THR A 642 -45.90 42.64 26.97
CA THR A 642 -46.41 43.18 25.65
C THR A 642 -45.51 43.77 24.50
N LEU A 643 -45.85 43.85 23.18
CA LEU A 643 -47.06 43.59 22.32
C LEU A 643 -46.73 43.48 20.77
N GLN A 644 -47.53 42.70 19.99
CA GLN A 644 -47.94 42.77 18.53
C GLN A 644 -47.01 43.20 17.33
N GLY A 645 -47.23 42.64 16.09
CA GLY A 645 -46.59 43.18 14.84
C GLY A 645 -46.70 42.47 13.43
N ARG A 646 -47.91 42.21 12.91
CA ARG A 646 -48.37 41.66 11.57
C ARG A 646 -47.70 42.13 10.21
N VAL A 647 -47.94 41.38 9.10
CA VAL A 647 -47.76 41.69 7.61
C VAL A 647 -46.35 41.46 7.00
N GLY A 648 -46.09 41.11 5.71
CA GLY A 648 -46.92 40.53 4.61
C GLY A 648 -46.51 40.89 3.13
N GLU A 649 -46.52 39.88 2.24
CA GLU A 649 -46.62 39.89 0.73
C GLU A 649 -45.52 40.42 -0.26
N ARG A 650 -45.37 39.63 -1.36
CA ARG A 650 -45.19 39.92 -2.82
C ARG A 650 -43.88 40.42 -3.52
N GLU A 651 -43.35 39.51 -4.37
CA GLU A 651 -43.26 39.54 -5.86
C GLU A 651 -42.49 40.59 -6.72
N MET A 652 -42.03 40.07 -7.89
CA MET A 652 -41.73 40.68 -9.21
C MET A 652 -40.33 41.24 -9.59
N GLU A 653 -39.76 40.57 -10.60
CA GLU A 653 -39.18 41.04 -11.90
C GLU A 653 -38.31 42.32 -12.00
N GLY A 654 -37.26 42.25 -12.84
CA GLY A 654 -36.54 43.42 -13.34
C GLY A 654 -35.16 43.13 -13.96
N ASP A 655 -35.12 42.89 -15.28
CA ASP A 655 -33.88 42.87 -16.08
C ASP A 655 -33.57 44.28 -16.67
N TRP A 656 -32.49 44.41 -17.46
CA TRP A 656 -32.14 45.47 -18.47
C TRP A 656 -30.80 46.22 -18.30
N THR A 657 -29.78 45.73 -19.03
CA THR A 657 -28.91 46.44 -20.02
C THR A 657 -28.21 47.80 -19.76
N ASP A 658 -26.88 47.76 -20.01
CA ASP A 658 -26.09 48.56 -20.99
C ASP A 658 -25.48 49.96 -20.72
N GLU A 659 -24.36 50.12 -21.44
CA GLU A 659 -23.64 51.30 -21.97
C GLU A 659 -22.61 52.12 -21.15
N ASP A 660 -21.59 52.57 -21.90
CA ASP A 660 -20.36 53.26 -21.48
C ASP A 660 -20.53 54.80 -21.36
N GLY A 661 -19.70 55.46 -20.54
CA GLY A 661 -19.57 56.93 -20.60
C GLY A 661 -18.69 57.58 -19.53
N THR A 662 -17.51 58.06 -19.92
CA THR A 662 -16.63 58.87 -19.04
C THR A 662 -17.04 60.36 -19.03
N TYR A 663 -16.82 61.10 -17.92
CA TYR A 663 -15.96 62.31 -17.90
C TYR A 663 -15.89 63.13 -16.57
N TYR A 664 -14.66 63.61 -16.31
CA TYR A 664 -14.23 64.91 -15.74
C TYR A 664 -14.22 65.31 -14.24
N ASN A 665 -13.05 65.87 -13.88
CA ASN A 665 -12.70 66.90 -12.88
C ASN A 665 -12.66 66.53 -11.37
N GLY A 666 -11.62 66.92 -10.60
CA GLY A 666 -10.31 67.53 -10.93
C GLY A 666 -9.78 68.49 -9.85
N LEU A 667 -8.47 68.82 -9.84
CA LEU A 667 -7.87 70.08 -9.28
C LEU A 667 -6.32 70.19 -9.49
N ARG A 668 -5.73 71.34 -9.13
CA ARG A 668 -4.32 71.83 -9.32
C ARG A 668 -4.00 72.90 -8.23
N PRO A 669 -2.84 73.62 -8.14
CA PRO A 669 -1.62 73.74 -8.99
C PRO A 669 -0.31 73.46 -8.15
N GLN A 670 0.95 73.93 -8.35
CA GLN A 670 1.67 74.96 -9.15
C GLN A 670 3.14 74.56 -9.51
N ARG A 671 3.69 75.22 -10.55
CA ARG A 671 5.07 75.76 -10.81
C ARG A 671 6.32 75.10 -10.15
N SER A 672 7.40 74.64 -10.84
CA SER A 672 8.22 75.09 -12.02
C SER A 672 9.37 76.07 -11.66
N PRO A 673 10.53 76.17 -12.39
CA PRO A 673 10.74 75.81 -13.82
C PRO A 673 12.13 75.28 -14.32
N GLY A 674 12.14 74.71 -15.55
CA GLY A 674 13.25 74.79 -16.54
C GLY A 674 14.39 73.76 -16.48
N LEU A 675 15.17 73.53 -17.56
CA LEU A 675 14.95 73.79 -18.99
C LEU A 675 15.95 73.00 -19.88
N GLY A 676 15.50 72.47 -21.03
CA GLY A 676 16.35 72.04 -22.16
C GLY A 676 16.78 70.56 -22.18
N ASP A 677 17.01 69.85 -23.30
CA ASP A 677 16.50 69.80 -24.70
C ASP A 677 17.52 68.99 -25.55
N ARG A 678 17.11 68.50 -26.74
CA ARG A 678 17.89 67.94 -27.88
C ARG A 678 18.21 66.43 -27.92
N ARG A 679 17.76 65.80 -29.00
CA ARG A 679 18.49 64.75 -29.76
C ARG A 679 19.47 65.44 -30.72
N PRO A 680 20.64 64.85 -31.06
CA PRO A 680 20.78 63.89 -32.16
C PRO A 680 21.63 62.66 -31.73
N SER A 681 21.69 61.47 -32.36
CA SER A 681 21.72 61.02 -33.77
C SER A 681 23.04 61.25 -34.53
N LEU A 682 23.41 60.24 -35.33
CA LEU A 682 24.41 60.20 -36.42
C LEU A 682 25.91 59.98 -36.15
N HIS A 683 26.46 59.16 -37.07
CA HIS A 683 27.87 58.86 -37.42
C HIS A 683 28.61 57.85 -36.52
N ARG A 684 29.07 56.66 -36.98
CA ARG A 684 29.63 56.17 -38.27
C ARG A 684 31.12 56.52 -38.48
N ARG A 685 32.02 55.57 -38.19
CA ARG A 685 33.07 55.12 -39.14
C ARG A 685 33.78 53.81 -38.74
N THR A 686 33.95 52.98 -39.77
CA THR A 686 34.96 51.91 -39.96
C THR A 686 36.39 52.52 -40.04
N PRO A 687 37.53 51.77 -40.00
CA PRO A 687 37.75 50.51 -40.75
C PRO A 687 38.79 49.49 -40.22
N SER A 688 39.07 48.48 -41.06
CA SER A 688 40.30 47.65 -41.20
C SER A 688 40.89 46.94 -39.96
N SER A 689 40.93 45.61 -39.81
CA SER A 689 41.22 44.46 -40.72
C SER A 689 42.71 44.05 -40.82
N LYS A 690 42.94 42.72 -40.75
CA LYS A 690 44.19 41.98 -41.06
C LYS A 690 45.34 42.19 -40.01
N ASN A 691 46.24 41.23 -39.74
CA ASN A 691 46.45 39.89 -40.32
C ASN A 691 47.38 38.98 -39.45
N ILE A 692 47.49 37.70 -39.85
CA ILE A 692 48.65 36.75 -39.68
C ILE A 692 48.77 35.93 -38.37
N TRP A 693 49.37 34.75 -38.55
CA TRP A 693 49.49 33.57 -37.67
C TRP A 693 50.72 33.59 -36.73
N PRO A 694 50.85 32.59 -35.82
CA PRO A 694 51.59 31.35 -36.12
C PRO A 694 50.73 30.08 -35.85
N THR A 695 50.64 29.09 -36.75
CA THR A 695 51.58 27.95 -36.99
C THR A 695 51.91 27.11 -35.75
N GLU A 696 51.04 26.12 -35.51
CA GLU A 696 51.34 24.67 -35.43
C GLU A 696 52.74 24.19 -34.99
N VAL A 697 52.76 23.25 -34.04
CA VAL A 697 53.90 22.39 -33.71
C VAL A 697 53.41 20.94 -33.61
N GLN A 698 53.89 20.06 -34.49
CA GLN A 698 53.68 18.61 -34.37
C GLN A 698 54.63 18.02 -33.33
N VAL A 699 54.19 16.94 -32.67
CA VAL A 699 55.05 15.97 -31.99
C VAL A 699 54.57 14.57 -32.36
N ASP A 700 55.48 13.73 -32.86
CA ASP A 700 55.16 12.43 -33.47
C ASP A 700 55.33 11.24 -32.52
N ALA A 701 54.69 10.13 -32.92
CA ALA A 701 54.97 8.73 -32.57
C ALA A 701 54.60 8.22 -31.15
N PRO A 702 54.46 6.89 -30.95
CA PRO A 702 54.56 5.80 -31.94
C PRO A 702 53.26 4.97 -32.12
N ILE A 703 53.15 4.34 -33.29
CA ILE A 703 52.20 3.23 -33.55
C ILE A 703 52.78 1.94 -32.95
N LEU A 704 51.92 1.05 -32.44
CA LEU A 704 52.32 -0.24 -31.89
C LEU A 704 51.59 -1.37 -32.64
N GLU A 705 52.33 -2.08 -33.50
CA GLU A 705 51.80 -3.18 -34.33
C GLU A 705 51.65 -4.47 -33.53
N LEU A 706 50.70 -5.33 -33.94
CA LEU A 706 50.54 -6.69 -33.41
C LEU A 706 51.10 -7.72 -34.41
N PRO A 707 51.80 -8.78 -33.93
CA PRO A 707 52.49 -9.71 -34.82
C PRO A 707 51.54 -10.67 -35.56
N PRO A 708 51.86 -11.06 -36.81
CA PRO A 708 51.02 -11.95 -37.62
C PRO A 708 51.31 -13.44 -37.35
N GLY A 709 50.28 -14.30 -37.43
CA GLY A 709 50.50 -15.75 -37.56
C GLY A 709 49.52 -16.70 -36.88
N ALA A 710 48.23 -16.65 -37.22
CA ALA A 710 47.30 -17.77 -36.97
C ALA A 710 46.33 -17.91 -38.14
N SER A 711 46.19 -19.13 -38.69
CA SER A 711 45.49 -19.38 -39.96
C SER A 711 43.97 -19.50 -39.80
N THR A 712 43.24 -18.89 -40.72
CA THR A 712 41.78 -19.06 -40.89
C THR A 712 41.38 -20.48 -41.29
N PRO A 713 40.27 -20.99 -40.74
CA PRO A 713 39.44 -22.01 -41.39
C PRO A 713 38.03 -21.47 -41.70
N ASN A 714 37.75 -21.31 -43.00
CA ASN A 714 36.47 -21.49 -43.68
C ASN A 714 35.19 -20.84 -43.08
N LEU A 715 34.81 -19.68 -43.62
CA LEU A 715 33.39 -19.29 -43.71
C LEU A 715 32.67 -20.21 -44.72
N GLU A 716 32.11 -21.36 -44.30
CA GLU A 716 31.07 -22.04 -45.10
C GLU A 716 30.19 -23.07 -44.36
N ARG A 717 29.77 -22.80 -43.10
CA ARG A 717 28.71 -23.60 -42.45
C ARG A 717 28.02 -22.90 -41.26
N ALA A 718 27.04 -22.03 -41.56
CA ALA A 718 26.11 -21.47 -40.56
C ALA A 718 24.73 -21.10 -41.16
N ALA A 719 24.31 -21.78 -42.23
CA ALA A 719 23.04 -21.52 -42.92
C ALA A 719 21.85 -22.30 -42.29
N GLN A 720 21.75 -22.28 -40.96
CA GLN A 720 20.66 -22.83 -40.15
C GLN A 720 20.58 -21.99 -38.88
N GLY A 721 19.40 -21.41 -38.60
CA GLY A 721 19.26 -20.38 -37.56
C GLY A 721 18.80 -20.93 -36.23
N ASP A 722 19.59 -20.69 -35.19
CA ASP A 722 19.17 -20.89 -33.80
C ASP A 722 18.12 -19.83 -33.39
N PRO A 723 17.07 -20.21 -32.64
CA PRO A 723 16.03 -19.27 -32.22
C PRO A 723 16.53 -18.35 -31.10
N ILE A 724 16.43 -17.04 -31.31
CA ILE A 724 16.76 -16.03 -30.30
C ILE A 724 15.87 -16.22 -29.07
N ILE A 725 16.46 -16.23 -27.88
CA ILE A 725 15.71 -16.31 -26.62
C ILE A 725 15.04 -14.95 -26.35
N ARG A 726 13.70 -14.88 -26.44
CA ARG A 726 12.93 -13.76 -25.85
C ARG A 726 13.06 -13.85 -24.34
N LEU A 727 13.65 -12.84 -23.70
CA LEU A 727 13.32 -12.51 -22.31
C LEU A 727 11.84 -12.07 -22.26
N ALA A 728 11.11 -12.53 -21.25
CA ALA A 728 9.71 -12.19 -21.06
C ALA A 728 9.55 -10.73 -20.56
N PRO A 729 8.43 -10.05 -20.85
CA PRO A 729 8.12 -8.77 -20.23
C PRO A 729 7.93 -8.95 -18.70
N PRO A 730 8.19 -7.90 -17.91
CA PRO A 730 8.00 -7.95 -16.46
C PRO A 730 6.50 -8.14 -16.10
N PRO A 731 6.19 -8.78 -14.96
CA PRO A 731 4.80 -9.06 -14.57
C PRO A 731 4.07 -7.81 -14.07
N GLU A 732 2.77 -7.71 -14.39
CA GLU A 732 1.88 -6.68 -13.82
C GLU A 732 1.97 -6.61 -12.29
N SER A 733 1.84 -5.41 -11.72
CA SER A 733 1.78 -5.25 -10.27
C SER A 733 0.54 -5.95 -9.68
N PRO A 734 0.66 -6.69 -8.57
CA PRO A 734 -0.42 -7.54 -8.10
C PRO A 734 -1.56 -6.73 -7.46
N GLY A 735 -2.75 -6.75 -8.04
CA GLY A 735 -3.96 -6.12 -7.55
C GLY A 735 -5.13 -7.09 -7.38
N TRP A 736 -6.30 -6.57 -6.99
CA TRP A 736 -7.56 -7.34 -6.96
C TRP A 736 -8.16 -7.49 -8.37
N ALA A 737 -7.95 -6.50 -9.24
CA ALA A 737 -8.49 -6.48 -10.60
C ALA A 737 -7.84 -7.52 -11.52
N ASN A 738 -6.52 -7.74 -11.41
CA ASN A 738 -5.77 -8.75 -12.18
C ASN A 738 -5.52 -10.06 -11.41
N MET A 739 -6.13 -10.25 -10.23
CA MET A 739 -5.99 -11.49 -9.46
C MET A 739 -6.40 -12.71 -10.31
N PRO A 740 -5.51 -13.69 -10.53
CA PRO A 740 -5.84 -14.87 -11.33
C PRO A 740 -6.82 -15.80 -10.59
N ASN A 741 -7.48 -16.69 -11.35
CA ASN A 741 -8.29 -17.79 -10.81
C ASN A 741 -9.39 -17.38 -9.81
N LYS A 742 -9.94 -16.16 -9.95
CA LYS A 742 -11.03 -15.61 -9.11
C LYS A 742 -12.18 -16.58 -8.79
N PRO A 743 -12.76 -17.36 -9.73
CA PRO A 743 -13.84 -18.30 -9.39
C PRO A 743 -13.37 -19.42 -8.44
N GLN A 744 -12.17 -19.95 -8.63
CA GLN A 744 -11.57 -20.95 -7.73
C GLN A 744 -11.37 -20.36 -6.32
N LEU A 745 -10.87 -19.12 -6.24
CA LEU A 745 -10.71 -18.40 -4.97
C LEU A 745 -12.04 -18.04 -4.30
N ALA A 746 -13.09 -17.74 -5.09
CA ALA A 746 -14.43 -17.46 -4.57
C ALA A 746 -15.09 -18.72 -3.97
N ILE A 747 -14.93 -19.89 -4.60
CA ILE A 747 -15.39 -21.17 -4.03
C ILE A 747 -14.59 -21.47 -2.75
N LEU A 748 -13.26 -21.33 -2.76
CA LEU A 748 -12.44 -21.53 -1.55
C LEU A 748 -12.83 -20.56 -0.40
N ALA A 749 -13.25 -19.34 -0.71
CA ALA A 749 -13.80 -18.40 0.27
C ALA A 749 -15.21 -18.81 0.77
N GLY A 750 -16.09 -19.30 -0.12
CA GLY A 750 -17.40 -19.88 0.23
C GLY A 750 -17.27 -21.07 1.19
N SER A 751 -16.38 -22.01 0.85
CA SER A 751 -15.94 -23.13 1.69
C SER A 751 -15.44 -22.71 3.07
N ARG A 752 -14.78 -21.54 3.20
CA ARG A 752 -14.43 -20.99 4.51
C ARG A 752 -15.62 -20.34 5.22
N PHE A 753 -16.45 -19.59 4.50
CA PHE A 753 -17.65 -18.95 5.06
C PHE A 753 -18.58 -19.98 5.71
N VAL A 754 -18.96 -21.06 5.01
CA VAL A 754 -19.91 -22.05 5.55
C VAL A 754 -19.35 -22.85 6.74
N ASP A 755 -18.05 -23.17 6.72
CA ASP A 755 -17.38 -23.88 7.82
C ASP A 755 -17.26 -23.01 9.08
N PHE A 756 -17.04 -21.70 8.92
CA PHE A 756 -17.08 -20.76 10.03
C PHE A 756 -18.51 -20.41 10.47
N PHE A 757 -19.48 -20.38 9.55
CA PHE A 757 -20.88 -20.11 9.82
C PHE A 757 -21.45 -21.10 10.83
N GLN A 758 -21.22 -22.41 10.68
CA GLN A 758 -21.71 -23.42 11.64
C GLN A 758 -21.08 -23.30 13.03
N MET A 759 -19.87 -22.73 13.15
CA MET A 759 -19.23 -22.48 14.44
C MET A 759 -19.82 -21.24 15.12
N ALA A 760 -19.93 -20.12 14.39
CA ALA A 760 -20.50 -18.87 14.90
C ALA A 760 -22.02 -19.01 15.18
N ALA A 761 -22.73 -19.80 14.37
CA ALA A 761 -24.13 -20.12 14.58
C ALA A 761 -24.37 -20.87 15.90
N LEU A 762 -23.53 -21.85 16.25
CA LEU A 762 -23.62 -22.59 17.53
C LEU A 762 -23.47 -21.66 18.73
N GLN A 763 -22.53 -20.71 18.66
CA GLN A 763 -22.08 -19.91 19.80
C GLN A 763 -23.17 -19.06 20.46
N THR A 764 -24.26 -18.73 19.74
CA THR A 764 -25.38 -17.94 20.29
C THR A 764 -26.36 -18.76 21.13
N TYR A 765 -26.59 -20.02 20.78
CA TYR A 765 -27.59 -20.87 21.44
C TYR A 765 -27.00 -21.99 22.29
N MET A 766 -25.69 -22.29 22.20
CA MET A 766 -25.05 -23.43 22.88
C MET A 766 -25.35 -23.53 24.38
N VAL A 767 -25.28 -22.42 25.13
CA VAL A 767 -25.54 -22.42 26.58
C VAL A 767 -27.01 -22.71 26.89
N HIS A 768 -27.92 -22.22 26.06
CA HIS A 768 -29.36 -22.49 26.18
C HIS A 768 -29.70 -23.93 25.76
N GLN A 769 -29.05 -24.46 24.72
CA GLN A 769 -29.14 -25.87 24.35
C GLN A 769 -28.68 -26.80 25.48
N LEU A 770 -27.58 -26.48 26.17
CA LEU A 770 -27.13 -27.25 27.33
C LEU A 770 -28.12 -27.18 28.50
N ARG A 771 -28.62 -25.98 28.85
CA ARG A 771 -29.71 -25.81 29.83
C ARG A 771 -30.99 -26.58 29.44
N SER A 772 -31.27 -26.73 28.14
CA SER A 772 -32.45 -27.49 27.65
C SER A 772 -32.32 -29.01 27.79
N PHE A 773 -31.10 -29.54 27.90
CA PHE A 773 -30.87 -30.98 28.12
C PHE A 773 -31.09 -31.40 29.56
N ASP A 774 -30.71 -30.55 30.52
CA ASP A 774 -30.93 -30.77 31.95
C ASP A 774 -31.02 -29.44 32.71
N PRO A 775 -32.25 -28.96 33.00
CA PRO A 775 -32.47 -27.73 33.76
C PRO A 775 -32.08 -27.79 35.25
N SER A 776 -31.67 -28.95 35.77
CA SER A 776 -31.32 -29.14 37.19
C SER A 776 -29.83 -28.92 37.51
N LEU A 777 -28.99 -28.74 36.50
CA LEU A 777 -27.55 -28.58 36.67
C LEU A 777 -27.16 -27.14 37.09
N PRO A 778 -26.18 -26.97 38.00
CA PRO A 778 -25.62 -25.65 38.32
C PRO A 778 -24.99 -24.96 37.11
N ASP A 779 -25.06 -23.63 37.06
CA ASP A 779 -24.49 -22.81 35.98
C ASP A 779 -22.97 -22.99 35.83
N ALA A 780 -22.23 -23.31 36.91
CA ALA A 780 -20.82 -23.67 36.83
C ALA A 780 -20.58 -24.97 36.04
N THR A 781 -21.46 -25.97 36.21
CA THR A 781 -21.44 -27.23 35.44
C THR A 781 -21.82 -26.99 33.98
N ILE A 782 -22.83 -26.17 33.72
CA ILE A 782 -23.23 -25.76 32.36
C ILE A 782 -22.08 -25.00 31.67
N SER A 783 -21.39 -24.11 32.39
CA SER A 783 -20.18 -23.40 31.92
C SER A 783 -19.06 -24.37 31.51
N GLN A 784 -18.80 -25.39 32.33
CA GLN A 784 -17.84 -26.44 32.00
C GLN A 784 -18.27 -27.25 30.77
N GLN A 785 -19.54 -27.65 30.69
CA GLN A 785 -20.09 -28.37 29.53
C GLN A 785 -20.04 -27.53 28.24
N ALA A 786 -20.25 -26.21 28.32
CA ALA A 786 -20.11 -25.29 27.20
C ALA A 786 -18.68 -25.24 26.68
N GLY A 787 -17.69 -25.11 27.57
CA GLY A 787 -16.28 -25.16 27.21
C GLY A 787 -15.86 -26.48 26.55
N VAL A 788 -16.36 -27.61 27.07
CA VAL A 788 -16.08 -28.95 26.51
C VAL A 788 -16.81 -29.16 25.18
N LEU A 789 -18.07 -28.75 25.02
CA LEU A 789 -18.82 -28.89 23.77
C LEU A 789 -18.23 -28.02 22.64
N GLN A 790 -17.76 -26.82 22.98
CA GLN A 790 -17.03 -25.95 22.07
C GLN A 790 -15.65 -26.53 21.70
N GLY A 791 -14.93 -27.10 22.68
CA GLY A 791 -13.63 -27.74 22.48
C GLY A 791 -13.70 -29.09 21.74
N ALA A 792 -14.80 -29.84 21.84
CA ALA A 792 -14.95 -31.18 21.30
C ALA A 792 -14.70 -31.28 19.78
N PHE A 793 -15.14 -30.27 19.02
CA PHE A 793 -14.87 -30.19 17.58
C PHE A 793 -13.36 -30.06 17.29
N THR A 794 -12.66 -29.17 17.99
CA THR A 794 -11.21 -28.99 17.79
C THR A 794 -10.40 -30.15 18.38
N ALA A 795 -10.87 -30.80 19.45
CA ALA A 795 -10.22 -31.95 20.08
C ALA A 795 -9.98 -33.09 19.09
N ALA A 796 -10.97 -33.40 18.25
CA ALA A 796 -10.83 -34.41 17.22
C ALA A 796 -9.88 -33.98 16.09
N GLN A 797 -9.88 -32.70 15.72
CA GLN A 797 -8.94 -32.15 14.73
C GLN A 797 -7.47 -32.25 15.17
N ILE A 798 -7.16 -32.32 16.48
CA ILE A 798 -5.79 -32.57 16.97
C ILE A 798 -5.24 -33.86 16.34
N VAL A 799 -6.02 -34.94 16.37
CA VAL A 799 -5.58 -36.26 15.88
C VAL A 799 -5.68 -36.35 14.35
N THR A 800 -6.73 -35.79 13.75
CA THR A 800 -7.02 -36.00 12.33
C THR A 800 -6.40 -34.98 11.37
N SER A 801 -6.01 -33.78 11.81
CA SER A 801 -5.47 -32.73 10.94
C SER A 801 -4.18 -33.15 10.20
N ILE A 802 -3.25 -33.83 10.87
CA ILE A 802 -2.04 -34.38 10.22
C ILE A 802 -2.42 -35.49 9.22
N LEU A 803 -3.39 -36.34 9.58
CA LEU A 803 -3.86 -37.42 8.71
C LEU A 803 -4.51 -36.87 7.44
N TRP A 804 -5.35 -35.83 7.56
CA TRP A 804 -5.97 -35.15 6.42
C TRP A 804 -4.97 -34.36 5.58
N GLY A 805 -3.97 -33.70 6.18
CA GLY A 805 -2.87 -33.08 5.43
C GLY A 805 -2.07 -34.09 4.61
N ARG A 806 -1.69 -35.23 5.23
CA ARG A 806 -1.00 -36.33 4.55
C ARG A 806 -1.88 -37.07 3.54
N ALA A 807 -3.20 -37.02 3.68
CA ALA A 807 -4.16 -37.50 2.69
C ALA A 807 -4.25 -36.52 1.50
N ALA A 808 -4.29 -35.21 1.75
CA ALA A 808 -4.26 -34.18 0.72
C ALA A 808 -2.96 -34.23 -0.12
N ASP A 809 -1.80 -34.51 0.51
CA ASP A 809 -0.50 -34.70 -0.15
C ASP A 809 -0.31 -36.07 -0.85
N ARG A 810 -1.32 -36.97 -0.83
CA ARG A 810 -1.28 -38.27 -1.52
C ARG A 810 -1.79 -38.16 -2.97
N PRO A 811 -1.00 -38.56 -3.99
CA PRO A 811 -1.41 -38.56 -5.39
C PRO A 811 -2.71 -39.29 -5.72
N THR A 812 -3.11 -40.30 -4.93
CA THR A 812 -4.38 -41.00 -5.11
C THR A 812 -5.57 -40.20 -4.60
N VAL A 813 -5.42 -39.42 -3.53
CA VAL A 813 -6.50 -38.75 -2.80
C VAL A 813 -6.72 -37.32 -3.28
N GLY A 814 -5.71 -36.45 -3.22
CA GLY A 814 -5.82 -35.05 -3.64
C GLY A 814 -6.57 -34.13 -2.65
N ARG A 815 -6.43 -32.81 -2.83
CA ARG A 815 -6.95 -31.80 -1.90
C ARG A 815 -8.44 -31.55 -2.07
N LYS A 816 -8.94 -31.58 -3.32
CA LYS A 816 -10.36 -31.42 -3.65
C LYS A 816 -11.21 -32.48 -2.95
N MET A 817 -10.76 -33.74 -2.96
CA MET A 817 -11.51 -34.85 -2.35
C MET A 817 -11.56 -34.73 -0.82
N VAL A 818 -10.46 -34.33 -0.16
CA VAL A 818 -10.45 -34.05 1.29
C VAL A 818 -11.38 -32.89 1.66
N LEU A 819 -11.45 -31.84 0.82
CA LEU A 819 -12.35 -30.70 1.03
C LEU A 819 -13.83 -31.11 0.96
N VAL A 820 -14.23 -31.87 -0.07
CA VAL A 820 -15.61 -32.40 -0.21
C VAL A 820 -15.99 -33.31 0.97
N ILE A 821 -15.10 -34.24 1.35
CA ILE A 821 -15.35 -35.15 2.48
C ILE A 821 -15.54 -34.35 3.79
N GLY A 822 -14.71 -33.33 4.03
CA GLY A 822 -14.80 -32.47 5.21
C GLY A 822 -16.10 -31.67 5.28
N LEU A 823 -16.58 -31.13 4.16
CA LEU A 823 -17.85 -30.40 4.08
C LEU A 823 -19.05 -31.32 4.34
N ILE A 824 -19.12 -32.48 3.67
CA ILE A 824 -20.21 -33.45 3.85
C ILE A 824 -20.21 -34.03 5.27
N GLY A 825 -19.05 -34.38 5.83
CA GLY A 825 -18.94 -34.88 7.20
C GLY A 825 -19.38 -33.85 8.25
N THR A 826 -19.06 -32.57 8.04
CA THR A 826 -19.51 -31.48 8.91
C THR A 826 -21.03 -31.29 8.80
N ALA A 827 -21.60 -31.37 7.59
CA ALA A 827 -23.05 -31.29 7.39
C ALA A 827 -23.80 -32.42 8.13
N LEU A 828 -23.32 -33.67 8.01
CA LEU A 828 -23.92 -34.82 8.70
C LEU A 828 -23.90 -34.66 10.23
N GLY A 829 -22.79 -34.20 10.80
CA GLY A 829 -22.72 -33.97 12.23
C GLY A 829 -23.48 -32.73 12.71
N CYS A 830 -23.70 -31.71 11.86
CA CYS A 830 -24.64 -30.63 12.14
C CYS A 830 -26.07 -31.16 12.33
N ILE A 831 -26.55 -32.06 11.46
CA ILE A 831 -27.83 -32.75 11.66
C ILE A 831 -27.85 -33.45 13.04
N GLY A 832 -26.79 -34.20 13.35
CA GLY A 832 -26.64 -34.91 14.63
C GLY A 832 -26.67 -34.00 15.88
N VAL A 833 -26.04 -32.82 15.83
CA VAL A 833 -26.12 -31.82 16.90
C VAL A 833 -27.53 -31.22 16.99
N GLY A 834 -28.17 -30.91 15.87
CA GLY A 834 -29.51 -30.34 15.82
C GLY A 834 -30.60 -31.22 16.42
N PHE A 835 -30.48 -32.55 16.25
CA PHE A 835 -31.41 -33.55 16.81
C PHE A 835 -30.89 -34.25 18.08
N SER A 836 -29.85 -33.72 18.72
CA SER A 836 -29.38 -34.24 20.01
C SER A 836 -30.34 -33.88 21.15
N THR A 837 -30.55 -34.81 22.09
CA THR A 837 -31.37 -34.60 23.30
C THR A 837 -30.57 -34.66 24.60
N THR A 838 -29.26 -34.92 24.50
CA THR A 838 -28.36 -35.07 25.64
C THR A 838 -26.98 -34.49 25.34
N TYR A 839 -26.32 -33.96 26.37
CA TYR A 839 -24.95 -33.44 26.29
C TYR A 839 -23.98 -34.45 25.64
N LYS A 840 -24.06 -35.74 26.00
CA LYS A 840 -23.19 -36.80 25.46
C LYS A 840 -23.35 -37.00 23.95
N GLN A 841 -24.59 -36.92 23.43
CA GLN A 841 -24.85 -36.98 21.98
C GLN A 841 -24.30 -35.74 21.26
N ALA A 842 -24.52 -34.55 21.81
CA ALA A 842 -24.01 -33.30 21.23
C ALA A 842 -22.47 -33.30 21.13
N VAL A 843 -21.78 -33.77 22.19
CA VAL A 843 -20.32 -33.95 22.21
C VAL A 843 -19.86 -35.01 21.21
N PHE A 844 -20.54 -36.15 21.10
CA PHE A 844 -20.22 -37.19 20.11
C PHE A 844 -20.31 -36.66 18.67
N TRP A 845 -21.39 -35.96 18.32
CA TRP A 845 -21.54 -35.40 16.97
C TRP A 845 -20.54 -34.25 16.70
N ARG A 846 -20.20 -33.44 17.71
CA ARG A 846 -19.13 -32.42 17.59
C ARG A 846 -17.74 -33.05 17.38
N LEU A 847 -17.41 -34.12 18.10
CA LEU A 847 -16.20 -34.92 17.86
C LEU A 847 -16.17 -35.50 16.44
N LEU A 848 -17.30 -36.04 15.95
CA LEU A 848 -17.37 -36.61 14.60
C LEU A 848 -17.21 -35.55 13.50
N CYS A 849 -17.85 -34.37 13.63
CA CYS A 849 -17.59 -33.23 12.75
C CYS A 849 -16.10 -32.92 12.69
N GLY A 850 -15.47 -32.72 13.85
CA GLY A 850 -14.05 -32.38 13.94
C GLY A 850 -13.12 -33.46 13.36
N ALA A 851 -13.44 -34.73 13.58
CA ALA A 851 -12.66 -35.84 13.06
C ALA A 851 -12.62 -35.84 11.52
N ILE A 852 -13.74 -35.55 10.86
CA ILE A 852 -13.87 -35.58 9.40
C ILE A 852 -13.44 -34.25 8.75
N ASN A 853 -13.49 -33.13 9.47
CA ASN A 853 -13.22 -31.80 8.92
C ASN A 853 -11.71 -31.52 8.72
N GLY A 854 -11.20 -31.95 7.56
CA GLY A 854 -9.91 -31.55 7.01
C GLY A 854 -9.93 -30.24 6.18
N THR A 855 -11.03 -29.47 6.18
CA THR A 855 -11.29 -28.40 5.17
C THR A 855 -10.24 -27.28 5.20
N VAL A 856 -10.07 -26.61 6.34
CA VAL A 856 -8.77 -26.45 7.01
C VAL A 856 -7.53 -26.27 6.11
N GLY A 857 -6.71 -27.32 6.17
CA GLY A 857 -5.43 -27.40 5.48
C GLY A 857 -5.58 -27.47 3.95
N SER A 858 -6.57 -28.20 3.44
CA SER A 858 -6.81 -28.25 1.98
C SER A 858 -7.09 -26.87 1.41
N ALA A 859 -8.03 -26.11 1.99
CA ALA A 859 -8.42 -24.80 1.46
C ALA A 859 -7.25 -23.80 1.47
N ARG A 860 -6.45 -23.74 2.55
CA ARG A 860 -5.25 -22.87 2.61
C ARG A 860 -4.20 -23.27 1.56
N THR A 861 -3.92 -24.57 1.44
CA THR A 861 -2.95 -25.08 0.44
C THR A 861 -3.41 -24.78 -0.97
N MET A 862 -4.70 -24.98 -1.27
CA MET A 862 -5.26 -24.69 -2.60
C MET A 862 -5.21 -23.18 -2.91
N VAL A 863 -5.48 -22.28 -1.96
CA VAL A 863 -5.28 -20.83 -2.16
C VAL A 863 -3.82 -20.51 -2.48
N ALA A 864 -2.86 -21.12 -1.77
CA ALA A 864 -1.43 -20.90 -1.98
C ALA A 864 -0.93 -21.34 -3.36
N GLU A 865 -1.55 -22.37 -3.95
CA GLU A 865 -1.14 -22.96 -5.25
C GLU A 865 -1.93 -22.41 -6.45
N VAL A 866 -3.19 -22.03 -6.24
CA VAL A 866 -4.05 -21.36 -7.23
C VAL A 866 -3.58 -19.92 -7.47
N THR A 867 -2.86 -19.33 -6.52
CA THR A 867 -2.39 -17.94 -6.54
C THR A 867 -0.87 -17.88 -6.73
N PRO A 868 -0.32 -17.09 -7.66
CA PRO A 868 1.12 -16.81 -7.72
C PRO A 868 1.60 -15.96 -6.53
N LYS A 869 2.85 -16.14 -6.09
CA LYS A 869 3.44 -15.50 -4.89
C LYS A 869 3.10 -14.00 -4.73
N PRO A 870 3.17 -13.12 -5.75
CA PRO A 870 2.89 -11.68 -5.58
C PRO A 870 1.44 -11.34 -5.15
N TRP A 871 0.47 -12.21 -5.44
CA TRP A 871 -0.94 -12.04 -5.03
C TRP A 871 -1.26 -12.73 -3.70
N HIS A 872 -0.35 -13.51 -3.11
CA HIS A 872 -0.57 -14.25 -1.85
C HIS A 872 -1.13 -13.37 -0.72
N PRO A 873 -0.58 -12.17 -0.40
CA PRO A 873 -1.11 -11.34 0.68
C PRO A 873 -2.57 -10.95 0.50
N ARG A 874 -3.04 -10.81 -0.75
CA ARG A 874 -4.44 -10.48 -1.08
C ARG A 874 -5.33 -11.72 -1.06
N ALA A 875 -4.90 -12.82 -1.70
CA ALA A 875 -5.68 -14.05 -1.72
C ALA A 875 -5.89 -14.65 -0.32
N PHE A 876 -4.88 -14.58 0.57
CA PHE A 876 -5.03 -15.03 1.96
C PHE A 876 -5.98 -14.16 2.80
N LEU A 877 -6.20 -12.87 2.46
CA LEU A 877 -7.19 -12.02 3.15
C LEU A 877 -8.65 -12.45 2.88
N LEU A 878 -8.92 -13.22 1.84
CA LEU A 878 -10.26 -13.75 1.55
C LEU A 878 -10.75 -14.71 2.65
N LEU A 879 -9.84 -15.46 3.30
CA LEU A 879 -10.20 -16.46 4.30
C LEU A 879 -10.61 -15.85 5.66
N PRO A 880 -9.94 -14.79 6.18
CA PRO A 880 -10.43 -13.98 7.29
C PRO A 880 -11.64 -13.11 6.94
N ALA A 881 -11.76 -12.61 5.71
CA ALA A 881 -12.96 -11.87 5.29
C ALA A 881 -14.21 -12.76 5.34
N ALA A 882 -14.13 -13.99 4.79
CA ALA A 882 -15.18 -15.01 4.90
C ALA A 882 -15.51 -15.36 6.36
N PHE A 883 -14.51 -15.38 7.26
CA PHE A 883 -14.73 -15.53 8.70
C PHE A 883 -15.52 -14.36 9.29
N ASN A 884 -15.16 -13.11 9.00
CA ASN A 884 -15.85 -11.94 9.55
C ASN A 884 -17.33 -11.87 9.12
N VAL A 885 -17.63 -12.14 7.84
CA VAL A 885 -19.01 -12.23 7.34
C VAL A 885 -19.78 -13.37 8.02
N ALA A 886 -19.13 -14.51 8.31
CA ALA A 886 -19.75 -15.61 9.05
C ALA A 886 -20.13 -15.25 10.50
N ASN A 887 -19.41 -14.35 11.18
CA ASN A 887 -19.79 -13.86 12.52
C ASN A 887 -20.87 -12.76 12.51
N VAL A 888 -21.18 -12.16 11.35
CA VAL A 888 -22.41 -11.36 11.21
C VAL A 888 -23.58 -12.30 10.96
N ALA A 889 -23.50 -13.09 9.88
CA ALA A 889 -24.63 -13.87 9.38
C ALA A 889 -25.00 -15.05 10.31
N GLY A 890 -24.01 -15.79 10.82
CA GLY A 890 -24.22 -16.96 11.68
C GLY A 890 -25.00 -16.62 12.95
N PRO A 891 -24.50 -15.73 13.82
CA PRO A 891 -25.14 -15.33 15.07
C PRO A 891 -26.54 -14.70 14.89
N ILE A 892 -26.74 -13.83 13.89
CA ILE A 892 -28.04 -13.21 13.63
C ILE A 892 -29.05 -14.27 13.19
N LEU A 893 -28.72 -15.05 12.15
CA LEU A 893 -29.65 -16.00 11.57
C LEU A 893 -29.92 -17.17 12.52
N SER A 894 -28.91 -17.67 13.25
CA SER A 894 -29.12 -18.74 14.23
C SER A 894 -29.90 -18.27 15.45
N GLY A 895 -29.68 -17.04 15.92
CA GLY A 895 -30.44 -16.44 17.02
C GLY A 895 -31.92 -16.25 16.68
N LEU A 896 -32.24 -15.84 15.45
CA LEU A 896 -33.61 -15.63 14.98
C LEU A 896 -34.41 -16.93 14.72
N VAL A 897 -33.74 -18.05 14.40
CA VAL A 897 -34.40 -19.34 14.12
C VAL A 897 -34.23 -20.40 15.22
N SER A 898 -33.53 -20.07 16.31
CA SER A 898 -33.53 -20.85 17.54
C SER A 898 -34.84 -20.64 18.29
N GLU A 899 -35.31 -21.66 19.01
CA GLU A 899 -36.59 -21.61 19.74
C GLU A 899 -37.75 -21.10 18.84
N PRO A 900 -37.96 -21.68 17.64
CA PRO A 900 -38.84 -21.13 16.61
C PRO A 900 -40.32 -21.12 17.00
N PHE A 901 -40.70 -21.90 18.02
CA PHE A 901 -42.03 -21.89 18.61
C PHE A 901 -42.32 -20.58 19.36
N ASP A 902 -41.30 -20.00 20.00
CA ASP A 902 -41.40 -18.82 20.86
C ASP A 902 -40.94 -17.53 20.12
N ASN A 903 -39.89 -17.63 19.28
CA ASN A 903 -39.37 -16.51 18.49
C ASN A 903 -40.12 -16.28 17.16
N LEU A 904 -40.78 -17.30 16.59
CA LEU A 904 -41.53 -17.21 15.33
C LEU A 904 -42.97 -17.79 15.44
N PRO A 905 -43.77 -17.38 16.45
CA PRO A 905 -45.06 -18.00 16.76
C PRO A 905 -46.08 -17.92 15.61
N ASN A 906 -46.07 -16.82 14.85
CA ASN A 906 -46.95 -16.62 13.69
C ASN A 906 -46.70 -17.63 12.55
N LEU A 907 -45.53 -18.27 12.50
CA LEU A 907 -45.16 -19.26 11.49
C LEU A 907 -45.30 -20.69 12.02
N PHE A 908 -44.71 -20.98 13.18
CA PHE A 908 -44.53 -22.37 13.68
C PHE A 908 -45.24 -22.67 15.01
N GLY A 909 -45.76 -21.65 15.68
CA GLY A 909 -46.51 -21.78 16.92
C GLY A 909 -47.95 -22.24 16.73
N VAL A 910 -48.70 -22.30 17.83
CA VAL A 910 -50.13 -22.66 17.86
C VAL A 910 -50.95 -21.62 17.09
N GLY A 911 -51.65 -22.04 16.04
CA GLY A 911 -52.37 -21.18 15.10
C GLY A 911 -51.49 -20.52 14.01
N GLY A 912 -50.18 -20.82 13.98
CA GLY A 912 -49.26 -20.30 12.97
C GLY A 912 -49.44 -20.94 11.58
N THR A 913 -49.00 -20.25 10.53
CA THR A 913 -49.25 -20.63 9.11
C THR A 913 -48.75 -22.02 8.72
N PHE A 914 -47.68 -22.51 9.36
CA PHE A 914 -47.14 -23.87 9.20
C PHE A 914 -47.32 -24.73 10.46
N GLY A 915 -47.79 -24.14 11.57
CA GLY A 915 -47.99 -24.84 12.85
C GLY A 915 -49.36 -25.50 13.01
N GLY A 916 -50.41 -24.97 12.37
CA GLY A 916 -51.77 -25.50 12.52
C GLY A 916 -52.27 -25.40 13.96
N VAL A 917 -53.18 -26.30 14.37
CA VAL A 917 -53.87 -26.22 15.68
C VAL A 917 -52.96 -26.55 16.87
N GLU A 918 -51.92 -27.36 16.68
CA GLU A 918 -51.04 -27.84 17.77
C GLU A 918 -49.62 -27.22 17.75
N GLY A 919 -49.26 -26.51 16.69
CA GLY A 919 -47.89 -26.07 16.42
C GLY A 919 -46.99 -27.19 15.89
N VAL A 920 -45.80 -26.86 15.41
CA VAL A 920 -44.89 -27.87 14.82
C VAL A 920 -44.21 -28.70 15.94
N LEU A 921 -44.86 -29.80 16.33
CA LEU A 921 -44.47 -30.66 17.46
C LEU A 921 -42.98 -31.07 17.48
N TRP A 922 -42.37 -31.38 16.33
CA TRP A 922 -40.96 -31.77 16.30
C TRP A 922 -40.01 -30.60 16.57
N MET A 923 -40.36 -29.37 16.16
CA MET A 923 -39.58 -28.17 16.47
C MET A 923 -39.65 -27.85 17.98
N LYS A 924 -40.79 -28.11 18.62
CA LYS A 924 -40.94 -28.03 20.08
C LYS A 924 -40.12 -29.09 20.83
N ARG A 925 -39.86 -30.26 20.21
CA ARG A 925 -38.99 -31.30 20.77
C ARG A 925 -37.50 -31.04 20.53
N TYR A 926 -37.15 -30.32 19.46
CA TYR A 926 -35.78 -30.00 19.07
C TYR A 926 -35.61 -28.50 18.75
N PRO A 927 -35.66 -27.61 19.76
CA PRO A 927 -35.74 -26.14 19.57
C PRO A 927 -34.56 -25.51 18.82
N TYR A 928 -33.40 -26.18 18.73
CA TYR A 928 -32.19 -25.70 18.03
C TYR A 928 -31.91 -26.45 16.71
N ALA A 929 -32.83 -27.33 16.26
CA ALA A 929 -32.65 -28.09 15.04
C ALA A 929 -32.60 -27.20 13.78
N ILE A 930 -33.42 -26.15 13.70
CA ILE A 930 -33.48 -25.29 12.50
C ILE A 930 -32.15 -24.56 12.26
N ALA A 931 -31.51 -24.03 13.31
CA ALA A 931 -30.21 -23.36 13.19
C ALA A 931 -29.10 -24.32 12.68
N ASN A 932 -29.16 -25.59 13.06
CA ASN A 932 -28.26 -26.64 12.57
C ASN A 932 -28.60 -27.11 11.16
N LEU A 933 -29.88 -27.22 10.80
CA LEU A 933 -30.33 -27.58 9.46
C LEU A 933 -30.03 -26.49 8.43
N MET A 934 -30.17 -25.21 8.78
CA MET A 934 -29.70 -24.07 7.98
C MET A 934 -28.21 -24.20 7.66
N SER A 935 -27.39 -24.48 8.67
CA SER A 935 -25.95 -24.72 8.50
C SER A 935 -25.66 -25.92 7.60
N THR A 936 -26.45 -26.99 7.75
CA THR A 936 -26.37 -28.22 6.92
C THR A 936 -26.64 -27.94 5.44
N VAL A 937 -27.67 -27.15 5.12
CA VAL A 937 -28.02 -26.78 3.74
C VAL A 937 -26.90 -25.98 3.08
N LEU A 938 -26.30 -25.02 3.81
CA LEU A 938 -25.16 -24.24 3.32
C LEU A 938 -23.94 -25.13 3.05
N LEU A 939 -23.59 -26.03 3.97
CA LEU A 939 -22.47 -26.96 3.83
C LEU A 939 -22.64 -27.94 2.65
N LEU A 940 -23.86 -28.44 2.41
CA LEU A 940 -24.14 -29.34 1.29
C LEU A 940 -24.19 -28.60 -0.06
N GLY A 941 -24.73 -27.38 -0.11
CA GLY A 941 -24.68 -26.54 -1.31
C GLY A 941 -23.25 -26.23 -1.73
N GLU A 942 -22.40 -25.86 -0.76
CA GLU A 942 -20.98 -25.64 -0.98
C GLU A 942 -20.22 -26.91 -1.37
N ALA A 943 -20.53 -28.08 -0.77
CA ALA A 943 -19.94 -29.36 -1.17
C ALA A 943 -20.22 -29.70 -2.64
N LEU A 944 -21.41 -29.35 -3.16
CA LEU A 944 -21.74 -29.49 -4.58
C LEU A 944 -20.95 -28.50 -5.45
N LEU A 945 -20.81 -27.24 -5.01
CA LEU A 945 -19.99 -26.25 -5.72
C LEU A 945 -18.53 -26.69 -5.82
N VAL A 946 -17.94 -27.15 -4.71
CA VAL A 946 -16.59 -27.73 -4.69
C VAL A 946 -16.50 -28.95 -5.60
N HIS A 947 -17.47 -29.87 -5.55
CA HIS A 947 -17.42 -31.09 -6.36
C HIS A 947 -17.42 -30.80 -7.87
N TYR A 948 -18.29 -29.91 -8.35
CA TYR A 948 -18.46 -29.64 -9.78
C TYR A 948 -17.55 -28.54 -10.34
N PHE A 949 -17.22 -27.50 -9.57
CA PHE A 949 -16.56 -26.29 -10.11
C PHE A 949 -15.17 -25.99 -9.54
N LEU A 950 -14.74 -26.63 -8.43
CA LEU A 950 -13.38 -26.46 -7.92
C LEU A 950 -12.39 -27.38 -8.66
N ASP A 951 -11.23 -26.88 -9.05
CA ASP A 951 -10.16 -27.68 -9.69
C ASP A 951 -9.24 -28.36 -8.66
N GLU A 952 -8.56 -29.46 -9.02
CA GLU A 952 -7.59 -30.14 -8.16
C GLU A 952 -6.18 -29.57 -8.39
N THR A 953 -5.52 -29.11 -7.32
CA THR A 953 -4.22 -28.41 -7.42
C THR A 953 -3.00 -29.34 -7.36
N LEU A 954 -3.20 -30.60 -6.96
CA LEU A 954 -2.08 -31.53 -6.75
C LEU A 954 -1.42 -31.96 -8.07
N LYS A 955 -0.30 -31.32 -8.41
CA LYS A 955 0.61 -31.72 -9.49
C LYS A 955 1.03 -33.19 -9.30
N GLY A 956 0.50 -34.07 -10.15
CA GLY A 956 0.71 -35.53 -10.07
C GLY A 956 -0.45 -36.35 -9.48
N LYS A 957 -1.65 -35.77 -9.30
CA LYS A 957 -2.90 -36.50 -9.03
C LYS A 957 -3.08 -37.66 -10.02
N ARG A 958 -3.38 -38.85 -9.50
CA ARG A 958 -3.76 -40.05 -10.26
C ARG A 958 -5.27 -40.27 -10.13
N PRO A 959 -5.94 -40.89 -11.11
CA PRO A 959 -7.33 -41.34 -10.94
C PRO A 959 -7.42 -42.28 -9.74
N PHE A 960 -8.47 -42.12 -8.92
CA PHE A 960 -8.66 -42.91 -7.72
C PHE A 960 -9.41 -44.20 -8.05
N ASP A 961 -8.65 -45.28 -8.28
CA ASP A 961 -9.21 -46.59 -8.57
C ASP A 961 -9.86 -47.20 -7.32
N MET A 962 -11.18 -47.16 -7.26
CA MET A 962 -11.96 -47.69 -6.13
C MET A 962 -11.87 -49.22 -5.98
N SER A 963 -11.42 -49.96 -7.01
CA SER A 963 -11.19 -51.41 -6.88
C SER A 963 -10.07 -51.75 -5.88
N SER A 964 -9.17 -50.79 -5.62
CA SER A 964 -8.04 -50.97 -4.70
C SER A 964 -8.39 -50.81 -3.21
N LEU A 965 -9.61 -50.35 -2.88
CA LEU A 965 -10.06 -50.12 -1.49
C LEU A 965 -10.46 -51.41 -0.77
N ASN A 966 -9.49 -52.29 -0.54
CA ASN A 966 -9.68 -53.47 0.31
C ASN A 966 -9.24 -53.15 1.76
N PRO A 967 -10.17 -52.91 2.72
CA PRO A 967 -9.84 -52.34 4.03
C PRO A 967 -8.92 -53.24 4.87
N MET A 968 -8.98 -54.56 4.68
CA MET A 968 -8.06 -55.53 5.28
C MET A 968 -6.59 -55.21 4.96
N ASN A 969 -6.30 -54.79 3.72
CA ASN A 969 -4.94 -54.51 3.25
C ASN A 969 -4.41 -53.17 3.76
N PHE A 970 -5.29 -52.21 4.07
CA PHE A 970 -4.88 -50.96 4.73
C PHE A 970 -4.50 -51.21 6.19
N LEU A 971 -5.27 -52.06 6.88
CA LEU A 971 -5.02 -52.42 8.28
C LEU A 971 -3.73 -53.24 8.42
N SER A 972 -3.53 -54.27 7.59
CA SER A 972 -2.35 -55.15 7.65
C SER A 972 -1.05 -54.41 7.34
N ASN A 973 -1.03 -53.54 6.31
CA ASN A 973 0.15 -52.72 5.99
C ASN A 973 0.49 -51.69 7.07
N THR A 974 -0.52 -51.17 7.79
CA THR A 974 -0.28 -50.28 8.93
C THR A 974 0.35 -51.05 10.10
N MET A 975 -0.15 -52.26 10.36
CA MET A 975 0.37 -53.16 11.40
C MET A 975 1.81 -53.59 11.12
N SER A 976 2.12 -54.02 9.89
CA SER A 976 3.47 -54.46 9.49
C SER A 976 4.48 -53.31 9.46
N THR A 977 4.05 -52.09 9.12
CA THR A 977 4.92 -50.89 9.20
C THR A 977 5.31 -50.56 10.64
N LEU A 978 4.36 -50.64 11.59
CA LEU A 978 4.62 -50.49 13.03
C LEU A 978 5.55 -51.58 13.58
N GLN A 979 5.40 -52.81 13.09
CA GLN A 979 6.23 -53.95 13.49
C GLN A 979 7.66 -53.83 12.92
N SER A 980 7.80 -53.39 11.67
CA SER A 980 9.07 -53.11 11.00
C SER A 980 9.85 -51.98 11.69
N ALA A 981 9.18 -50.88 12.04
CA ALA A 981 9.79 -49.73 12.73
C ALA A 981 10.37 -50.04 14.13
N ARG A 982 10.08 -51.22 14.69
CA ARG A 982 10.65 -51.73 15.95
C ARG A 982 11.95 -52.53 15.74
N SER A 983 12.47 -52.58 14.50
CA SER A 983 13.65 -53.31 14.07
C SER A 983 14.53 -52.45 13.15
N HIS A 984 15.78 -52.84 12.96
CA HIS A 984 16.77 -52.16 12.09
C HIS A 984 17.20 -50.75 12.54
N GLY A 985 18.11 -50.73 13.52
CA GLY A 985 19.24 -49.80 13.40
C GLY A 985 20.16 -50.24 12.24
N TYR A 986 20.89 -49.28 11.66
CA TYR A 986 21.81 -49.44 10.52
C TYR A 986 21.19 -49.79 9.16
N ARG A 987 21.46 -48.94 8.15
CA ARG A 987 21.42 -49.31 6.72
C ARG A 987 22.65 -48.74 6.02
N LYS A 988 23.43 -49.62 5.38
CA LYS A 988 24.69 -49.27 4.69
C LYS A 988 24.40 -48.41 3.46
N LEU A 989 25.23 -47.39 3.21
CA LEU A 989 25.23 -46.66 1.93
C LEU A 989 25.86 -47.53 0.84
N ALA A 990 25.26 -47.52 -0.35
CA ALA A 990 25.83 -48.08 -1.56
C ALA A 990 26.12 -46.93 -2.53
N PHE A 991 27.33 -46.89 -3.09
CA PHE A 991 27.66 -45.99 -4.19
C PHE A 991 27.11 -46.56 -5.51
N HIS A 992 26.92 -45.67 -6.47
CA HIS A 992 26.41 -45.99 -7.80
C HIS A 992 27.58 -46.32 -8.72
N ASP A 993 27.50 -47.47 -9.40
CA ASP A 993 28.35 -47.76 -10.56
C ASP A 993 27.60 -48.68 -11.52
N SER A 994 28.04 -48.74 -12.78
CA SER A 994 27.24 -49.29 -13.89
C SER A 994 27.82 -50.52 -14.58
N SER A 995 26.90 -51.42 -14.98
CA SER A 995 27.05 -52.46 -16.03
C SER A 995 27.91 -53.71 -15.76
N SER A 996 27.62 -54.74 -16.56
CA SER A 996 28.23 -56.08 -16.69
C SER A 996 27.94 -57.14 -15.60
N ASP A 997 27.53 -58.30 -16.11
CA ASP A 997 27.58 -59.69 -15.62
C ASP A 997 26.98 -60.08 -14.25
N GLY A 998 26.31 -61.24 -14.11
CA GLY A 998 25.99 -62.26 -15.11
C GLY A 998 25.71 -63.62 -14.47
N LEU A 999 25.40 -64.62 -15.32
CA LEU A 999 25.41 -66.06 -15.01
C LEU A 999 24.41 -66.59 -13.94
N PHE A 1000 23.29 -67.19 -14.37
CA PHE A 1000 22.85 -68.56 -13.98
C PHE A 1000 21.40 -68.90 -14.43
N SER A 1001 21.23 -69.28 -15.71
CA SER A 1001 20.24 -70.26 -16.17
C SER A 1001 20.62 -70.71 -17.59
N GLN A 1002 20.28 -71.94 -17.97
CA GLN A 1002 20.77 -72.57 -19.21
C GLN A 1002 19.77 -72.45 -20.37
N ASP A 1003 20.30 -72.43 -21.59
CA ASP A 1003 19.63 -72.79 -22.86
C ASP A 1003 19.13 -74.25 -22.86
N PRO A 1004 18.33 -74.73 -23.84
CA PRO A 1004 17.92 -74.08 -25.11
C PRO A 1004 16.39 -74.09 -25.39
N ASP A 1005 15.95 -73.41 -26.47
CA ASP A 1005 15.38 -74.07 -27.68
C ASP A 1005 14.68 -73.11 -28.68
N HIS A 1006 14.76 -73.52 -29.97
CA HIS A 1006 13.96 -73.14 -31.16
C HIS A 1006 13.92 -71.71 -31.74
N GLU A 1007 14.62 -71.63 -32.88
CA GLU A 1007 14.34 -70.90 -34.13
C GLU A 1007 12.88 -70.57 -34.53
N LEU A 1008 12.75 -69.49 -35.33
CA LEU A 1008 11.76 -69.23 -36.42
C LEU A 1008 10.26 -69.06 -36.00
N ASP A 1009 9.45 -68.18 -36.60
CA ASP A 1009 9.65 -67.24 -37.74
C ASP A 1009 8.65 -66.04 -37.71
N HIS A 1010 8.85 -65.08 -38.63
CA HIS A 1010 7.87 -64.17 -39.26
C HIS A 1010 7.29 -62.94 -38.49
N LEU A 1011 7.82 -61.78 -38.91
CA LEU A 1011 7.12 -60.53 -39.26
C LEU A 1011 6.53 -59.59 -38.16
N PRO A 1012 6.51 -58.26 -38.41
CA PRO A 1012 6.27 -57.26 -37.37
C PRO A 1012 4.79 -56.84 -37.25
N SER A 1013 4.34 -56.60 -36.02
CA SER A 1013 3.16 -55.78 -35.75
C SER A 1013 3.41 -54.87 -34.53
N HIS A 1014 3.02 -53.60 -34.67
CA HIS A 1014 3.04 -52.52 -33.67
C HIS A 1014 4.35 -52.23 -32.90
N PRO A 1015 4.93 -51.01 -33.03
CA PRO A 1015 5.87 -50.52 -32.04
C PRO A 1015 5.09 -50.20 -30.75
N GLU A 1016 5.07 -51.14 -29.82
CA GLU A 1016 4.44 -50.96 -28.52
C GLU A 1016 5.15 -49.83 -27.75
N LYS A 1017 4.37 -48.83 -27.30
CA LYS A 1017 4.94 -47.67 -26.61
C LYS A 1017 5.39 -48.10 -25.21
N SER A 1018 6.69 -48.37 -25.07
CA SER A 1018 7.33 -48.51 -23.76
C SER A 1018 6.91 -47.32 -22.87
N SER A 1019 6.30 -47.64 -21.73
CA SER A 1019 5.67 -46.64 -20.87
C SER A 1019 6.75 -45.89 -20.08
N TYR A 1020 7.26 -44.80 -20.66
CA TYR A 1020 8.23 -43.90 -20.02
C TYR A 1020 7.63 -43.35 -18.72
N HIS A 1021 7.96 -44.01 -17.60
CA HIS A 1021 7.56 -43.56 -16.27
C HIS A 1021 8.52 -42.44 -15.86
N PRO A 1022 8.08 -41.17 -15.78
CA PRO A 1022 8.93 -40.12 -15.26
C PRO A 1022 9.26 -40.42 -13.78
N PRO A 1023 10.51 -40.22 -13.35
CA PRO A 1023 10.91 -40.46 -11.96
C PRO A 1023 10.07 -39.59 -11.01
N THR A 1024 9.62 -40.17 -9.90
CA THR A 1024 8.86 -39.41 -8.90
C THR A 1024 9.78 -38.38 -8.25
N PRO A 1025 9.37 -37.09 -8.15
CA PRO A 1025 10.20 -36.08 -7.49
C PRO A 1025 10.46 -36.45 -6.03
N PRO A 1026 11.65 -36.14 -5.50
CA PRO A 1026 12.00 -36.47 -4.12
C PRO A 1026 11.05 -35.78 -3.13
N ARG A 1027 10.89 -36.36 -1.94
CA ARG A 1027 10.03 -35.82 -0.88
C ARG A 1027 10.83 -35.69 0.42
N LEU A 1028 10.74 -34.53 1.07
CA LEU A 1028 11.40 -34.28 2.35
C LEU A 1028 10.89 -35.28 3.43
N PRO A 1029 11.78 -36.01 4.15
CA PRO A 1029 11.36 -36.93 5.20
C PRO A 1029 10.88 -36.19 6.45
N PHE A 1030 9.86 -36.72 7.13
CA PHE A 1030 9.17 -36.04 8.23
C PHE A 1030 10.07 -35.60 9.39
N SER A 1031 11.17 -36.32 9.66
CA SER A 1031 12.15 -35.95 10.69
C SER A 1031 12.92 -34.66 10.39
N ARG A 1032 13.00 -34.22 9.13
CA ARG A 1032 13.67 -32.97 8.71
C ARG A 1032 12.74 -31.77 8.59
N ILE A 1033 11.47 -31.90 8.99
CA ILE A 1033 10.50 -30.79 8.95
C ILE A 1033 10.70 -29.79 10.11
N TRP A 1034 11.35 -30.23 11.20
CA TRP A 1034 11.47 -29.47 12.45
C TRP A 1034 12.63 -28.45 12.42
N THR A 1035 12.48 -27.36 11.68
CA THR A 1035 13.41 -26.22 11.73
C THR A 1035 13.07 -25.29 12.92
N PRO A 1036 14.03 -24.50 13.44
CA PRO A 1036 13.75 -23.54 14.52
C PRO A 1036 12.64 -22.53 14.15
N ASN A 1037 12.55 -22.17 12.86
CA ASN A 1037 11.56 -21.24 12.35
C ASN A 1037 10.13 -21.80 12.44
N VAL A 1038 9.96 -23.07 12.07
CA VAL A 1038 8.70 -23.82 12.27
C VAL A 1038 8.33 -23.86 13.76
N LEU A 1039 9.29 -24.12 14.65
CA LEU A 1039 9.02 -24.25 16.09
C LEU A 1039 8.55 -22.93 16.72
N TRP A 1040 9.22 -21.80 16.44
CA TRP A 1040 8.76 -20.49 16.93
C TRP A 1040 7.41 -20.08 16.33
N THR A 1041 7.20 -20.33 15.04
CA THR A 1041 5.91 -20.05 14.38
C THR A 1041 4.76 -20.84 15.00
N LEU A 1042 4.97 -22.13 15.29
CA LEU A 1042 3.98 -22.97 15.98
C LEU A 1042 3.73 -22.52 17.42
N LEU A 1043 4.76 -22.08 18.16
CA LEU A 1043 4.61 -21.56 19.52
C LEU A 1043 3.81 -20.25 19.58
N SER A 1044 4.03 -19.34 18.63
CA SER A 1044 3.24 -18.11 18.54
C SER A 1044 1.77 -18.40 18.19
N ILE A 1045 1.52 -19.32 17.25
CA ILE A 1045 0.17 -19.81 16.91
C ILE A 1045 -0.51 -20.46 18.12
N ALA A 1046 0.22 -21.27 18.91
CA ALA A 1046 -0.29 -21.91 20.12
C ALA A 1046 -0.86 -20.91 21.13
N ILE A 1047 -0.06 -19.90 21.50
CA ILE A 1047 -0.45 -18.93 22.53
C ILE A 1047 -1.60 -18.04 22.01
N PHE A 1048 -1.54 -17.61 20.74
CA PHE A 1048 -2.60 -16.84 20.09
C PHE A 1048 -3.94 -17.57 20.11
N ASP A 1049 -3.96 -18.80 19.60
CA ASP A 1049 -5.20 -19.57 19.47
C ASP A 1049 -5.76 -20.04 20.83
N PHE A 1050 -4.90 -20.16 21.85
CA PHE A 1050 -5.33 -20.36 23.24
C PHE A 1050 -6.16 -19.19 23.76
N HIS A 1051 -5.60 -17.97 23.76
CA HIS A 1051 -6.30 -16.81 24.35
C HIS A 1051 -7.53 -16.41 23.52
N MET A 1052 -7.48 -16.61 22.20
CA MET A 1052 -8.64 -16.41 21.31
C MET A 1052 -9.77 -17.40 21.57
N GLY A 1053 -9.46 -18.68 21.82
CA GLY A 1053 -10.46 -19.69 22.19
C GLY A 1053 -11.04 -19.44 23.60
N ALA A 1054 -10.16 -19.12 24.55
CA ALA A 1054 -10.54 -18.75 25.91
C ALA A 1054 -11.48 -17.55 25.94
N PHE A 1055 -11.14 -16.44 25.26
CA PHE A 1055 -11.99 -15.25 25.16
C PHE A 1055 -13.39 -15.58 24.63
N ALA A 1056 -13.49 -16.35 23.54
CA ALA A 1056 -14.78 -16.65 22.93
C ALA A 1056 -15.73 -17.36 23.91
N ASN A 1057 -15.21 -18.32 24.69
CA ASN A 1057 -16.03 -18.99 25.70
C ASN A 1057 -16.35 -18.06 26.89
N LEU A 1058 -15.35 -17.38 27.45
CA LEU A 1058 -15.54 -16.44 28.57
C LEU A 1058 -16.56 -15.35 28.27
N TRP A 1059 -16.54 -14.81 27.05
CA TRP A 1059 -17.46 -13.75 26.64
C TRP A 1059 -18.91 -14.26 26.57
N ILE A 1060 -19.16 -15.39 25.89
CA ILE A 1060 -20.50 -15.99 25.82
C ILE A 1060 -21.03 -16.34 27.22
N LEU A 1061 -20.17 -16.91 28.07
CA LEU A 1061 -20.51 -17.22 29.46
C LEU A 1061 -20.86 -15.96 30.25
N PHE A 1062 -20.08 -14.89 30.13
CA PHE A 1062 -20.34 -13.60 30.79
C PHE A 1062 -21.65 -12.93 30.33
N LEU A 1063 -21.98 -13.01 29.04
CA LEU A 1063 -23.27 -12.55 28.53
C LEU A 1063 -24.45 -13.36 29.09
N ALA A 1064 -24.30 -14.69 29.24
CA ALA A 1064 -25.36 -15.61 29.66
C ALA A 1064 -25.49 -15.85 31.19
N THR A 1065 -24.45 -15.49 31.98
CA THR A 1065 -24.42 -15.67 33.44
C THR A 1065 -25.45 -14.74 34.12
N PRO A 1066 -26.18 -15.19 35.15
CA PRO A 1066 -27.06 -14.36 35.96
C PRO A 1066 -26.36 -13.14 36.60
N ARG A 1067 -27.17 -12.17 37.03
CA ARG A 1067 -26.70 -10.90 37.62
C ARG A 1067 -26.39 -10.97 39.11
N GLU A 1068 -26.83 -12.02 39.78
CA GLU A 1068 -26.70 -12.22 41.22
C GLU A 1068 -26.12 -13.59 41.52
N PHE A 1069 -25.37 -13.68 42.61
CA PHE A 1069 -25.01 -14.93 43.26
C PHE A 1069 -25.48 -14.84 44.72
N VAL A 1070 -26.53 -15.59 45.05
CA VAL A 1070 -26.99 -15.77 46.43
C VAL A 1070 -26.35 -17.07 46.93
N PRO A 1071 -25.46 -17.03 47.94
CA PRO A 1071 -25.07 -18.24 48.65
C PRO A 1071 -26.28 -18.74 49.45
N GLU A 1072 -26.68 -20.00 49.29
CA GLU A 1072 -27.93 -20.55 49.83
C GLU A 1072 -28.05 -20.61 51.38
N ASN A 1073 -27.09 -20.04 52.13
CA ASN A 1073 -26.89 -20.25 53.57
C ASN A 1073 -26.86 -18.99 54.46
N GLU A 1074 -27.01 -17.76 53.94
CA GLU A 1074 -27.12 -16.54 54.78
C GLU A 1074 -28.42 -15.76 54.45
N SER A 1075 -29.42 -15.85 55.34
CA SER A 1075 -30.71 -15.17 55.20
C SER A 1075 -30.74 -13.81 55.91
N ASP A 1076 -29.90 -12.86 55.48
CA ASP A 1076 -29.91 -11.49 56.00
C ASP A 1076 -29.72 -10.45 54.88
N MET A 1077 -30.49 -9.36 54.94
CA MET A 1077 -30.64 -8.40 53.82
C MET A 1077 -29.55 -7.30 53.80
N ASP A 1078 -28.27 -7.67 53.80
CA ASP A 1078 -27.18 -6.69 53.73
C ASP A 1078 -26.39 -6.79 52.41
N ILE A 1079 -26.63 -5.84 51.51
CA ILE A 1079 -26.06 -5.81 50.15
C ILE A 1079 -24.59 -5.39 50.23
N LYS A 1080 -23.71 -6.37 50.47
CA LYS A 1080 -22.24 -6.20 50.53
C LYS A 1080 -21.75 -5.42 49.28
N PRO A 1081 -21.10 -4.25 49.44
CA PRO A 1081 -20.79 -3.35 48.33
C PRO A 1081 -19.79 -3.98 47.34
N ARG A 1082 -20.03 -3.78 46.04
CA ARG A 1082 -19.21 -4.33 44.95
C ARG A 1082 -17.82 -3.68 44.95
N SER A 1083 -16.77 -4.48 45.12
CA SER A 1083 -15.39 -4.03 45.01
C SER A 1083 -14.86 -4.26 43.60
N ALA A 1084 -14.02 -3.34 43.08
CA ALA A 1084 -13.41 -3.45 41.76
C ALA A 1084 -12.62 -4.76 41.54
N PHE A 1085 -12.14 -5.40 42.61
CA PHE A 1085 -11.39 -6.66 42.55
C PHE A 1085 -12.15 -7.88 43.09
N LYS A 1086 -13.42 -7.73 43.53
CA LYS A 1086 -14.24 -8.84 44.04
C LYS A 1086 -15.72 -8.64 43.70
N PHE A 1087 -16.17 -9.32 42.66
CA PHE A 1087 -17.56 -9.41 42.22
C PHE A 1087 -17.81 -10.69 41.42
N ALA A 1088 -19.04 -11.21 41.46
CA ALA A 1088 -19.54 -12.27 40.58
C ALA A 1088 -20.93 -11.87 40.04
N SER A 1089 -20.99 -11.50 38.77
CA SER A 1089 -22.20 -11.00 38.10
C SER A 1089 -21.96 -11.01 36.58
N GLY A 1090 -22.93 -11.50 35.80
CA GLY A 1090 -22.96 -11.41 34.33
C GLY A 1090 -24.07 -10.47 33.83
N LEU A 1091 -24.45 -10.59 32.55
CA LEU A 1091 -25.45 -9.70 31.92
C LEU A 1091 -26.85 -10.32 31.72
N ALA A 1092 -27.02 -11.62 31.97
CA ALA A 1092 -28.29 -12.36 31.88
C ALA A 1092 -29.04 -12.16 30.54
N PHE A 1093 -28.33 -12.21 29.41
CA PHE A 1093 -28.92 -12.06 28.08
C PHE A 1093 -29.61 -13.34 27.55
N PRO A 1094 -30.78 -13.23 26.89
CA PRO A 1094 -31.40 -14.33 26.13
C PRO A 1094 -30.71 -14.53 24.76
N PRO A 1095 -30.94 -15.69 24.07
CA PRO A 1095 -30.16 -16.06 22.87
C PRO A 1095 -30.21 -15.03 21.73
N PRO A 1096 -31.34 -14.37 21.40
CA PRO A 1096 -31.36 -13.32 20.38
C PRO A 1096 -30.51 -12.10 20.75
N THR A 1097 -30.49 -11.70 22.03
CA THR A 1097 -29.66 -10.58 22.52
C THR A 1097 -28.18 -10.93 22.54
N ILE A 1098 -27.83 -12.18 22.88
CA ILE A 1098 -26.47 -12.71 22.68
C ILE A 1098 -26.12 -12.68 21.18
N GLY A 1099 -27.04 -13.07 20.29
CA GLY A 1099 -26.86 -13.00 18.84
C GLY A 1099 -26.53 -11.60 18.34
N PHE A 1100 -27.26 -10.58 18.76
CA PHE A 1100 -26.96 -9.18 18.42
C PHE A 1100 -25.61 -8.70 19.02
N ALA A 1101 -25.32 -9.03 20.27
CA ALA A 1101 -24.03 -8.69 20.89
C ALA A 1101 -22.83 -9.38 20.21
N MET A 1102 -23.00 -10.61 19.74
CA MET A 1102 -22.00 -11.34 18.96
C MET A 1102 -21.89 -10.82 17.53
N ALA A 1103 -22.97 -10.33 16.92
CA ALA A 1103 -22.94 -9.76 15.57
C ALA A 1103 -22.10 -8.47 15.48
N ILE A 1104 -22.01 -7.69 16.56
CA ILE A 1104 -21.11 -6.52 16.68
C ILE A 1104 -19.65 -6.92 16.35
N ILE A 1105 -19.22 -8.13 16.74
CA ILE A 1105 -17.89 -8.67 16.43
C ILE A 1105 -17.65 -8.72 14.92
N GLY A 1106 -18.65 -9.17 14.16
CA GLY A 1106 -18.56 -9.26 12.69
C GLY A 1106 -18.58 -7.89 12.01
N PHE A 1107 -19.48 -6.98 12.42
CA PHE A 1107 -19.56 -5.63 11.84
C PHE A 1107 -18.27 -4.83 12.05
N ILE A 1108 -17.72 -4.86 13.28
CA ILE A 1108 -16.43 -4.24 13.61
C ILE A 1108 -15.30 -4.89 12.79
N GLY A 1109 -15.32 -6.21 12.61
CA GLY A 1109 -14.29 -6.95 11.86
C GLY A 1109 -14.26 -6.63 10.37
N VAL A 1110 -15.41 -6.30 9.76
CA VAL A 1110 -15.49 -5.80 8.39
C VAL A 1110 -14.97 -4.35 8.30
N ALA A 1111 -15.29 -3.50 9.28
CA ALA A 1111 -14.87 -2.10 9.29
C ALA A 1111 -13.37 -1.89 9.58
N LEU A 1112 -12.75 -2.74 10.39
CA LEU A 1112 -11.39 -2.53 10.92
C LEU A 1112 -10.35 -3.49 10.33
N GLN A 1113 -10.47 -3.82 9.05
CA GLN A 1113 -9.49 -4.66 8.33
C GLN A 1113 -8.15 -3.95 8.02
N PHE A 1114 -7.83 -2.80 8.67
CA PHE A 1114 -6.60 -2.04 8.46
C PHE A 1114 -5.81 -1.50 9.70
N LEU A 1115 -6.09 -1.83 10.98
CA LEU A 1115 -5.33 -1.30 12.16
C LEU A 1115 -5.00 -2.26 13.35
N LEU A 1116 -3.69 -2.56 13.51
CA LEU A 1116 -2.88 -2.81 14.73
C LEU A 1116 -3.24 -3.91 15.78
N LEU A 1117 -2.21 -4.36 16.52
CA LEU A 1117 -2.19 -5.63 17.30
C LEU A 1117 -2.26 -5.52 18.84
N ILE A 1118 -1.94 -4.37 19.45
CA ILE A 1118 -1.66 -4.26 20.91
C ILE A 1118 -2.91 -4.39 21.79
N LEU A 1119 -4.11 -4.35 21.20
CA LEU A 1119 -5.37 -4.10 21.90
C LEU A 1119 -5.95 -5.30 22.69
N PHE A 1120 -5.36 -6.50 22.57
CA PHE A 1120 -5.86 -7.72 23.24
C PHE A 1120 -5.88 -7.65 24.78
N PRO A 1121 -4.78 -7.31 25.49
CA PRO A 1121 -4.80 -7.34 26.95
C PRO A 1121 -5.76 -6.27 27.52
N MET A 1122 -5.90 -5.13 26.84
CA MET A 1122 -6.85 -4.08 27.20
C MET A 1122 -8.29 -4.58 27.11
N ALA A 1123 -8.67 -5.24 26.00
CA ALA A 1123 -10.00 -5.83 25.85
C ALA A 1123 -10.32 -6.83 26.98
N TYR A 1124 -9.35 -7.69 27.33
CA TYR A 1124 -9.54 -8.75 28.31
C TYR A 1124 -9.59 -8.22 29.75
N VAL A 1125 -8.84 -7.17 30.07
CA VAL A 1125 -8.93 -6.48 31.37
C VAL A 1125 -10.23 -5.71 31.50
N LEU A 1126 -10.73 -5.06 30.43
CA LEU A 1126 -11.93 -4.22 30.48
C LEU A 1126 -13.24 -5.03 30.47
N ALA A 1127 -13.28 -6.20 29.83
CA ALA A 1127 -14.46 -7.06 29.69
C ALA A 1127 -15.31 -7.26 30.98
N PRO A 1128 -14.75 -7.71 32.13
CA PRO A 1128 -15.56 -8.01 33.31
C PRO A 1128 -16.16 -6.76 33.98
N TYR A 1129 -15.56 -5.57 33.82
CA TYR A 1129 -16.04 -4.34 34.45
C TYR A 1129 -17.39 -3.85 33.90
N ILE A 1130 -17.85 -4.37 32.74
CA ILE A 1130 -19.18 -4.08 32.19
C ILE A 1130 -20.30 -4.46 33.19
N ALA A 1131 -20.10 -5.49 34.03
CA ALA A 1131 -21.08 -5.90 35.05
C ALA A 1131 -21.22 -4.92 36.24
N LEU A 1132 -20.31 -3.95 36.37
CA LEU A 1132 -20.40 -2.88 37.37
C LEU A 1132 -21.17 -1.65 36.86
N ILE A 1133 -21.50 -1.58 35.57
CA ILE A 1133 -22.24 -0.46 34.97
C ILE A 1133 -23.71 -0.49 35.43
N PRO A 1134 -24.29 0.64 35.89
CA PRO A 1134 -25.69 0.70 36.31
C PRO A 1134 -26.65 0.42 35.15
N SER A 1135 -27.72 -0.31 35.47
CA SER A 1135 -28.71 -0.85 34.55
C SER A 1135 -30.00 -0.04 34.58
N SER A 1136 -30.62 0.20 33.42
CA SER A 1136 -31.98 0.76 33.36
C SER A 1136 -33.08 -0.28 33.65
N SER A 1137 -32.77 -1.58 33.53
CA SER A 1137 -33.63 -2.68 33.99
C SER A 1137 -33.24 -3.13 35.41
N PRO A 1138 -34.21 -3.34 36.32
CA PRO A 1138 -33.96 -3.96 37.62
C PRO A 1138 -33.73 -5.48 37.47
N SER A 1139 -33.04 -6.08 38.44
CA SER A 1139 -32.91 -7.54 38.54
C SER A 1139 -34.29 -8.19 38.76
N PRO A 1140 -34.58 -9.40 38.23
CA PRO A 1140 -33.72 -10.28 37.44
C PRO A 1140 -33.77 -10.06 35.92
N LEU A 1141 -34.27 -8.91 35.44
CA LEU A 1141 -34.45 -8.68 34.00
C LEU A 1141 -33.10 -8.51 33.26
N PRO A 1142 -33.03 -8.89 31.96
CA PRO A 1142 -31.83 -8.76 31.14
C PRO A 1142 -31.26 -7.35 31.12
N ALA A 1143 -29.94 -7.22 30.97
CA ALA A 1143 -29.28 -5.91 31.01
C ALA A 1143 -29.78 -4.95 29.91
N SER A 1144 -30.08 -3.71 30.32
CA SER A 1144 -30.42 -2.63 29.40
C SER A 1144 -29.82 -1.30 29.86
N GLY A 1145 -29.63 -0.38 28.92
CA GLY A 1145 -29.06 0.94 29.16
C GLY A 1145 -27.90 1.24 28.20
N THR A 1146 -27.81 2.49 27.74
CA THR A 1146 -26.84 2.92 26.71
C THR A 1146 -25.39 2.68 27.15
N LEU A 1147 -25.07 2.89 28.43
CA LEU A 1147 -23.72 2.69 28.98
C LEU A 1147 -23.25 1.22 28.90
N ILE A 1148 -24.17 0.26 29.05
CA ILE A 1148 -23.84 -1.17 28.96
C ILE A 1148 -23.52 -1.54 27.50
N TRP A 1149 -24.33 -1.05 26.54
CA TRP A 1149 -24.06 -1.26 25.11
C TRP A 1149 -22.81 -0.53 24.60
N LEU A 1150 -22.49 0.65 25.16
CA LEU A 1150 -21.21 1.32 24.95
C LEU A 1150 -20.04 0.47 25.45
N GLY A 1151 -20.09 -0.04 26.69
CA GLY A 1151 -19.04 -0.92 27.25
C GLY A 1151 -18.83 -2.20 26.43
N ILE A 1152 -19.92 -2.86 26.04
CA ILE A 1152 -19.91 -4.03 25.12
C ILE A 1152 -19.21 -3.66 23.81
N SER A 1153 -19.62 -2.56 23.18
CA SER A 1153 -19.08 -2.12 21.89
C SER A 1153 -17.58 -1.80 21.99
N SER A 1154 -17.14 -1.11 23.04
CA SER A 1154 -15.72 -0.76 23.25
C SER A 1154 -14.82 -1.97 23.50
N VAL A 1155 -15.28 -2.98 24.23
CA VAL A 1155 -14.48 -4.21 24.47
C VAL A 1155 -14.38 -5.05 23.20
N LEU A 1156 -15.47 -5.16 22.43
CA LEU A 1156 -15.45 -5.85 21.14
C LEU A 1156 -14.62 -5.10 20.08
N LEU A 1157 -14.67 -3.77 20.08
CA LEU A 1157 -13.82 -2.91 19.24
C LEU A 1157 -12.34 -3.24 19.42
N LEU A 1158 -11.86 -3.26 20.65
CA LEU A 1158 -10.46 -3.57 20.99
C LEU A 1158 -10.08 -5.01 20.58
N GLN A 1159 -10.92 -5.99 20.92
CA GLN A 1159 -10.63 -7.40 20.66
C GLN A 1159 -10.57 -7.74 19.16
N VAL A 1160 -11.50 -7.19 18.38
CA VAL A 1160 -11.65 -7.50 16.96
C VAL A 1160 -10.60 -6.80 16.10
N SER A 1161 -10.21 -5.58 16.47
CA SER A 1161 -9.12 -4.86 15.81
C SER A 1161 -7.85 -5.72 15.84
N ALA A 1162 -7.36 -6.08 17.03
CA ALA A 1162 -6.14 -6.88 17.17
C ALA A 1162 -6.24 -8.27 16.51
N ARG A 1163 -7.42 -8.90 16.52
CA ARG A 1163 -7.68 -10.17 15.84
C ARG A 1163 -7.45 -10.09 14.33
N THR A 1164 -7.87 -8.99 13.70
CA THR A 1164 -7.95 -8.91 12.24
C THR A 1164 -6.56 -8.86 11.57
N PHE A 1165 -5.51 -8.47 12.30
CA PHE A 1165 -4.10 -8.49 11.83
C PHE A 1165 -3.37 -9.78 12.17
N ALA A 1166 -3.63 -10.36 13.34
CA ALA A 1166 -2.95 -11.56 13.78
C ALA A 1166 -3.31 -12.80 12.93
N LEU A 1167 -4.57 -12.90 12.47
CA LEU A 1167 -5.02 -14.05 11.66
C LEU A 1167 -4.38 -14.13 10.26
N PRO A 1168 -4.35 -13.08 9.42
CA PRO A 1168 -3.59 -13.12 8.16
C PRO A 1168 -2.10 -13.36 8.38
N ALA A 1169 -1.49 -12.65 9.34
CA ALA A 1169 -0.04 -12.72 9.59
C ALA A 1169 0.41 -14.13 9.98
N THR A 1170 -0.28 -14.77 10.94
CA THR A 1170 0.05 -16.15 11.37
C THR A 1170 -0.15 -17.19 10.27
N ILE A 1171 -1.08 -16.97 9.32
CA ILE A 1171 -1.26 -17.86 8.15
C ILE A 1171 -0.09 -17.72 7.17
N ILE A 1172 0.33 -16.49 6.88
CA ILE A 1172 1.45 -16.21 5.96
C ILE A 1172 2.77 -16.70 6.56
N LEU A 1173 3.03 -16.44 7.83
CA LEU A 1173 4.23 -16.93 8.53
C LEU A 1173 4.30 -18.47 8.53
N LEU A 1174 3.18 -19.17 8.75
CA LEU A 1174 3.11 -20.64 8.68
C LEU A 1174 3.36 -21.20 7.26
N ASN A 1175 2.98 -20.46 6.21
CA ASN A 1175 3.32 -20.82 4.83
C ASN A 1175 4.83 -20.64 4.57
N ASN A 1176 5.37 -19.49 4.98
CA ASN A 1176 6.74 -19.06 4.70
C ASN A 1176 7.79 -19.82 5.53
N SER A 1177 7.44 -20.30 6.73
CA SER A 1177 8.26 -21.21 7.53
C SER A 1177 8.28 -22.66 7.02
N SER A 1178 7.57 -23.00 5.93
CA SER A 1178 7.60 -24.37 5.38
C SER A 1178 8.99 -24.68 4.81
N PRO A 1179 9.68 -25.75 5.27
CA PRO A 1179 11.06 -26.01 4.84
C PRO A 1179 11.16 -26.58 3.41
N HIS A 1180 10.08 -27.15 2.87
CA HIS A 1180 10.04 -27.61 1.47
C HIS A 1180 8.60 -27.66 0.91
N PRO A 1181 8.34 -27.28 -0.35
CA PRO A 1181 6.99 -27.34 -0.94
C PRO A 1181 6.34 -28.74 -0.93
N SER A 1182 7.14 -29.82 -0.99
CA SER A 1182 6.60 -31.19 -0.99
C SER A 1182 5.90 -31.62 0.32
N VAL A 1183 5.91 -30.78 1.35
CA VAL A 1183 5.27 -31.02 2.65
C VAL A 1183 4.34 -29.89 3.08
N LEU A 1184 3.96 -28.97 2.17
CA LEU A 1184 3.21 -27.76 2.52
C LEU A 1184 1.85 -28.04 3.20
N ALA A 1185 1.04 -29.00 2.69
CA ALA A 1185 -0.22 -29.35 3.35
C ALA A 1185 0.02 -30.12 4.67
N THR A 1186 1.15 -30.79 4.81
CA THR A 1186 1.60 -31.40 6.07
C THR A 1186 2.05 -30.34 7.10
N ILE A 1187 2.70 -29.25 6.68
CA ILE A 1187 3.00 -28.07 7.54
C ILE A 1187 1.73 -27.35 7.95
N HIS A 1188 0.81 -27.07 7.02
CA HIS A 1188 -0.51 -26.55 7.37
C HIS A 1188 -1.31 -27.52 8.25
N GLY A 1189 -1.14 -28.83 8.06
CA GLY A 1189 -1.65 -29.87 8.94
C GLY A 1189 -1.13 -29.73 10.39
N LEU A 1190 0.19 -29.65 10.58
CA LEU A 1190 0.83 -29.44 11.89
C LEU A 1190 0.41 -28.11 12.54
N GLY A 1191 0.37 -27.03 11.77
CA GLY A 1191 -0.14 -25.74 12.25
C GLY A 1191 -1.62 -25.78 12.61
N GLN A 1192 -2.43 -26.61 11.94
CA GLN A 1192 -3.81 -26.88 12.33
C GLN A 1192 -3.93 -27.82 13.53
N THR A 1193 -3.03 -28.79 13.72
CA THR A 1193 -2.93 -29.58 14.97
C THR A 1193 -2.67 -28.66 16.16
N CYS A 1194 -1.71 -27.74 16.01
CA CYS A 1194 -1.35 -26.77 17.03
C CYS A 1194 -2.53 -25.81 17.34
N SER A 1195 -3.05 -25.13 16.31
CA SER A 1195 -4.28 -24.31 16.37
C SER A 1195 -5.42 -25.06 17.06
N ALA A 1196 -5.71 -26.30 16.67
CA ALA A 1196 -6.79 -27.09 17.22
C ALA A 1196 -6.55 -27.42 18.70
N THR A 1197 -5.34 -27.85 19.07
CA THR A 1197 -4.96 -28.15 20.46
C THR A 1197 -5.24 -26.98 21.38
N PHE A 1198 -4.76 -25.79 21.00
CA PHE A 1198 -4.90 -24.61 21.85
C PHE A 1198 -6.32 -23.99 21.75
N ARG A 1199 -7.02 -24.11 20.61
CA ARG A 1199 -8.48 -23.87 20.52
C ARG A 1199 -9.33 -24.87 21.32
N THR A 1200 -8.82 -26.04 21.69
CA THR A 1200 -9.50 -26.96 22.61
C THR A 1200 -9.22 -26.56 24.05
N LEU A 1201 -7.95 -26.36 24.41
CA LEU A 1201 -7.53 -26.07 25.78
C LEU A 1201 -8.05 -24.70 26.27
N GLY A 1202 -8.07 -23.68 25.40
CA GLY A 1202 -8.54 -22.33 25.74
C GLY A 1202 -9.96 -22.31 26.31
N PRO A 1203 -11.00 -22.72 25.54
CA PRO A 1203 -12.39 -22.78 26.02
C PRO A 1203 -12.57 -23.63 27.28
N ILE A 1204 -11.92 -24.80 27.36
CA ILE A 1204 -12.07 -25.75 28.46
C ILE A 1204 -11.47 -25.18 29.75
N LEU A 1205 -10.21 -24.75 29.73
CA LEU A 1205 -9.56 -24.18 30.91
C LEU A 1205 -10.21 -22.87 31.32
N ALA A 1206 -10.60 -22.01 30.37
CA ALA A 1206 -11.24 -20.75 30.70
C ALA A 1206 -12.66 -20.92 31.26
N GLY A 1207 -13.46 -21.86 30.75
CA GLY A 1207 -14.77 -22.18 31.32
C GLY A 1207 -14.69 -22.82 32.72
N TRP A 1208 -13.64 -23.61 32.96
CA TRP A 1208 -13.32 -24.18 34.28
C TRP A 1208 -12.82 -23.13 35.29
N TRP A 1209 -11.91 -22.24 34.88
CA TRP A 1209 -11.50 -21.09 35.68
C TRP A 1209 -12.68 -20.16 35.98
N TYR A 1210 -13.52 -19.89 35.00
CA TYR A 1210 -14.71 -19.04 35.16
C TYR A 1210 -15.70 -19.63 36.17
N GLY A 1211 -15.94 -20.95 36.15
CA GLY A 1211 -16.73 -21.64 37.18
C GLY A 1211 -16.13 -21.52 38.59
N ILE A 1212 -14.86 -21.94 38.78
CA ILE A 1212 -14.17 -21.88 40.08
C ILE A 1212 -14.13 -20.46 40.66
N TRP A 1213 -13.87 -19.46 39.82
CA TRP A 1213 -13.78 -18.08 40.27
C TRP A 1213 -15.14 -17.39 40.41
N MET A 1214 -16.20 -17.89 39.75
CA MET A 1214 -17.59 -17.51 40.04
C MET A 1214 -18.02 -17.99 41.43
N GLU A 1215 -17.81 -19.28 41.75
CA GLU A 1215 -18.09 -19.87 43.08
C GLU A 1215 -17.36 -19.13 44.22
N ARG A 1216 -16.18 -18.57 43.92
CA ARG A 1216 -15.36 -17.78 44.88
C ARG A 1216 -15.71 -16.29 44.93
N GLY A 1217 -16.64 -15.81 44.10
CA GLY A 1217 -17.07 -14.41 44.07
C GLY A 1217 -16.10 -13.43 43.36
N VAL A 1218 -15.25 -13.93 42.45
CA VAL A 1218 -14.17 -13.16 41.78
C VAL A 1218 -14.13 -13.46 40.26
N VAL A 1219 -15.24 -13.21 39.55
CA VAL A 1219 -15.38 -13.54 38.11
C VAL A 1219 -14.28 -12.92 37.22
N GLY A 1220 -13.74 -11.76 37.60
CA GLY A 1220 -12.62 -11.11 36.91
C GLY A 1220 -11.33 -11.94 36.82
N MET A 1221 -11.09 -12.89 37.75
CA MET A 1221 -9.83 -13.63 37.81
C MET A 1221 -9.58 -14.52 36.58
N ALA A 1222 -10.63 -15.11 36.01
CA ALA A 1222 -10.51 -15.89 34.77
C ALA A 1222 -10.09 -15.02 33.57
N TRP A 1223 -10.52 -13.76 33.53
CA TRP A 1223 -10.14 -12.79 32.51
C TRP A 1223 -8.68 -12.35 32.65
N TRP A 1224 -8.21 -12.09 33.88
CA TRP A 1224 -6.82 -11.67 34.13
C TRP A 1224 -5.80 -12.78 33.81
N ILE A 1225 -6.13 -14.05 34.08
CA ILE A 1225 -5.29 -15.19 33.68
C ILE A 1225 -5.12 -15.24 32.15
N VAL A 1226 -6.21 -15.05 31.38
CA VAL A 1226 -6.16 -15.02 29.91
C VAL A 1226 -5.43 -13.78 29.40
N GLY A 1227 -5.57 -12.63 30.06
CA GLY A 1227 -4.80 -11.40 29.79
C GLY A 1227 -3.29 -11.61 29.95
N PHE A 1228 -2.86 -12.30 31.00
CA PHE A 1228 -1.45 -12.65 31.22
C PHE A 1228 -0.91 -13.59 30.13
N VAL A 1229 -1.67 -14.61 29.74
CA VAL A 1229 -1.27 -15.52 28.64
C VAL A 1229 -1.17 -14.77 27.31
N ALA A 1230 -2.05 -13.81 27.03
CA ALA A 1230 -1.96 -12.97 25.85
C ALA A 1230 -0.69 -12.07 25.86
N ALA A 1231 -0.27 -11.57 27.02
CA ALA A 1231 0.98 -10.82 27.17
C ALA A 1231 2.22 -11.68 26.89
N LEU A 1232 2.25 -12.95 27.32
CA LEU A 1232 3.31 -13.90 26.95
C LEU A 1232 3.35 -14.15 25.43
N GLY A 1233 2.20 -14.08 24.75
CA GLY A 1233 2.11 -14.16 23.30
C GLY A 1233 2.91 -13.09 22.57
N VAL A 1234 2.97 -11.87 23.10
CA VAL A 1234 3.78 -10.77 22.55
C VAL A 1234 5.27 -11.14 22.59
N GLY A 1235 5.78 -11.63 23.72
CA GLY A 1235 7.17 -12.07 23.84
C GLY A 1235 7.52 -13.23 22.89
N SER A 1236 6.58 -14.16 22.65
CA SER A 1236 6.79 -15.26 21.71
C SER A 1236 6.90 -14.81 20.24
N SER A 1237 6.29 -13.67 19.89
CA SER A 1237 6.30 -13.17 18.50
C SER A 1237 7.68 -12.71 18.03
N TRP A 1238 8.53 -12.24 18.95
CA TRP A 1238 9.90 -11.80 18.66
C TRP A 1238 10.84 -12.94 18.22
N GLY A 1239 10.46 -14.21 18.43
CA GLY A 1239 11.22 -15.37 17.96
C GLY A 1239 10.92 -15.80 16.51
N VAL A 1240 9.84 -15.27 15.90
CA VAL A 1240 9.35 -15.72 14.59
C VAL A 1240 10.07 -14.99 13.46
N ARG A 1241 10.42 -15.69 12.38
CA ARG A 1241 11.11 -15.13 11.20
C ARG A 1241 10.33 -15.42 9.91
N ASN A 1242 10.48 -14.53 8.93
CA ASN A 1242 9.87 -14.72 7.61
C ASN A 1242 10.77 -15.61 6.75
N GLY A 1243 10.43 -16.91 6.61
CA GLY A 1243 11.22 -17.86 5.83
C GLY A 1243 10.98 -17.77 4.31
N SER A 1244 11.83 -18.47 3.53
CA SER A 1244 11.74 -18.51 2.06
C SER A 1244 10.64 -19.43 1.49
N GLY A 1245 10.03 -20.27 2.33
CA GLY A 1245 9.18 -21.40 1.92
C GLY A 1245 9.95 -22.57 1.28
N HIS A 1246 11.28 -22.52 1.30
CA HIS A 1246 12.19 -23.52 0.71
C HIS A 1246 13.54 -23.53 1.48
N GLU A 1247 13.49 -23.80 2.79
CA GLU A 1247 14.67 -23.82 3.67
C GLU A 1247 15.60 -25.05 3.42
N ILE A 1248 15.12 -26.12 2.78
CA ILE A 1248 15.86 -27.38 2.57
C ILE A 1248 15.69 -27.91 1.12
N LEU A 1249 16.79 -27.92 0.36
CA LEU A 1249 16.92 -28.52 -0.97
C LEU A 1249 17.06 -30.06 -0.89
N LEU A 1250 16.57 -30.78 -1.91
CA LEU A 1250 16.76 -32.23 -2.06
C LEU A 1250 17.79 -32.56 -3.15
N ALA A 1251 18.36 -33.76 -3.10
CA ALA A 1251 19.40 -34.16 -4.05
C ALA A 1251 18.83 -34.29 -5.48
N GLY A 1252 19.37 -33.49 -6.41
CA GLY A 1252 18.88 -33.36 -7.79
C GLY A 1252 18.08 -32.07 -8.04
N GLU A 1253 17.84 -31.25 -7.01
CA GLU A 1253 17.29 -29.89 -7.16
C GLU A 1253 18.45 -28.88 -7.17
N GLU A 1254 18.60 -28.13 -8.25
CA GLU A 1254 19.51 -26.98 -8.30
C GLU A 1254 18.90 -25.81 -7.50
N LYS A 1255 19.74 -24.92 -6.95
CA LYS A 1255 19.25 -23.63 -6.47
C LYS A 1255 18.68 -22.84 -7.65
N GLU A 1256 17.40 -22.49 -7.60
CA GLU A 1256 16.93 -21.29 -8.33
C GLU A 1256 17.83 -20.13 -7.90
N GLY A 1257 18.43 -19.43 -8.87
CA GLY A 1257 19.58 -18.54 -8.64
C GLY A 1257 19.30 -17.46 -7.59
N GLU A 1258 20.29 -17.15 -6.76
CA GLU A 1258 20.15 -16.30 -5.57
C GLU A 1258 19.89 -14.82 -5.93
N GLY A 1259 18.63 -14.52 -6.24
CA GLY A 1259 18.10 -13.17 -6.44
C GLY A 1259 17.98 -12.36 -5.14
N GLY A 1260 19.08 -12.20 -4.42
CA GLY A 1260 19.29 -11.08 -3.48
C GLY A 1260 18.32 -10.97 -2.28
N SER A 1261 18.07 -12.04 -1.53
CA SER A 1261 17.45 -11.95 -0.19
C SER A 1261 18.33 -12.61 0.88
N GLY A 1262 19.33 -11.89 1.36
CA GLY A 1262 20.14 -12.26 2.53
C GLY A 1262 19.57 -11.64 3.80
N ASP A 1263 19.22 -12.47 4.79
CA ASP A 1263 18.53 -12.05 6.01
C ASP A 1263 19.40 -11.22 6.98
N GLY A 1264 18.73 -10.42 7.82
CA GLY A 1264 18.71 -10.86 9.22
C GLY A 1264 19.28 -9.95 10.31
N ARG A 1265 18.84 -8.69 10.37
CA ARG A 1265 18.52 -8.03 11.66
C ARG A 1265 17.17 -7.34 11.58
#